data_AF-A0A496UK59-F1
#
_entry.id   AF-A0A496UK59-F1
#
_cell.length_a   1.000
_cell.length_b   1.000
_cell.length_c   1.000
_cell.angle_alpha   90.00
_cell.angle_beta   90.00
_cell.angle_gamma   90.00
#
_symmetry.space_group_name_H-M   'P 1'
#
loop_
_entity.id
_entity.type
_entity.pdbx_description
1 polymer ?
#
loop_
_entity_poly.entity_id
_entity_poly.type
_entity_poly.pdbx_seq_one_letter_code
_entity_poly.pdbx_strand_id
1 'polypeptide(L)'
;IVVFGVLFLMVSFYIFLATGFLGDVPGEIIGSIVSNDTTTISFRGLRTDIFWNTSADTVIVTDFTGLVVSVVSVQIDGNLLYYLVSGHVDQILVDSLSIQLVPEPILPPDQAVSVMSVLNDIDLGVAASTDRLYLRYGIITESGDIIVDSMTINTSIERISGIELNVDSASVYLPDFGSIRGYGLLRMDDGNVTTDEFTGIAAPGSLSVTGTLSGPEETLNVEFSGTAGTSSYDLPVDLSILVEGRINGRLPDLQAELELTSIRAVLFGTEASFEVDTLKADLQNISVRNLHLVTDDAELNFDGAFNIESLEWSAALNLNMTNTDVSEYLAHFWATGITGSVHARGRGTGYSGLYGSVTVDISESYSEIIDLSTLHLGAVLQDNSFSLDGSVGSSSGNASFTGSGYLGSGWIPQSWVLQADGEVRDLTFFRQYCLDVCPDITSAYFSLSGSGSGFGMNIRGSAGVRGLEMEGMSAERVSVDGTLNYSTRNIIAGIPFGVSFDGGIEVLGLKAEGVAADTASLEGTFGIAGSVLSADASLLIDSLRVLSDVFHTTADIKLDEYGIRIDGLTLAGSADRLYTAEIEVGTGDTTSFSVEEIRATHSKLRVITSGGLSGFTENGTITLDTLWLDPPVGDFAMSGILSAEKMEMHADIVNFDLSSFSTFSGLPADMSGVGNFSISYLSDTTGVHGSLIGQISDPVYGQFRMDSITLDISARNNAFNVNGIYAWHDGVRSGLQMRAVDVWAGTDAALLFDKIQWLELEVNDIGDWLFYILPSPVKTMGASVSARIEYEKNSEDYSLEIQASARINRLYITVLGIELPNVNFYMNYPDTTQSGYNARLTLGSGSESTGNFSSSWYADVVSLIPFELGSYTLNSTLSDMEIAIPGMGAVICSGGLSSSGNGLEERPVLSGQIKILEGAVGIPQPVSSSSSSGSGELPFDLSIDVAGTGDLWFRTNFADIEMALKLRIFTLEREPTVNGYVSAVRGRITLLQRDFQITEGRVNIIQGNPPVMQLNVTAETRVRSVISHEEYVITIVISGDLENLDISLSCQGPSGLVAQEDILTLLAVGLTYGEMQQMNSSAIRSEVENVAQTMLGSLLARNLRHEIGLDTFEISPELLSDTTSLVLNVGKYVLPDLYVSYKDDVFSADPGTVSVQYLFSPDFYAEGTSRTTMHGYLEPTVELHYTIRY
;
A
#
# COMPACT_ATOMS: atom_id res chain seq x y z
N ILE A 1 119.51 31.81 -74.36
CA ILE A 1 119.47 31.55 -72.90
C ILE A 1 118.34 32.34 -72.24
N VAL A 2 118.25 33.67 -72.41
CA VAL A 2 117.15 34.49 -71.83
C VAL A 2 115.75 34.05 -72.28
N VAL A 3 115.54 33.76 -73.57
CA VAL A 3 114.23 33.29 -74.10
C VAL A 3 113.82 31.92 -73.55
N PHE A 4 114.76 30.99 -73.39
CA PHE A 4 114.50 29.68 -72.79
C PHE A 4 114.22 29.78 -71.27
N GLY A 5 114.86 30.73 -70.58
CA GLY A 5 114.57 31.03 -69.18
C GLY A 5 113.16 31.60 -68.99
N VAL A 6 112.72 32.49 -69.87
CA VAL A 6 111.35 33.03 -69.85
C VAL A 6 110.31 31.96 -70.20
N LEU A 7 110.60 31.08 -71.16
CA LEU A 7 109.66 30.03 -71.57
C LEU A 7 109.52 28.94 -70.49
N PHE A 8 110.62 28.57 -69.83
CA PHE A 8 110.57 27.63 -68.70
C PHE A 8 109.88 28.24 -67.47
N LEU A 9 110.05 29.54 -67.25
CA LEU A 9 109.34 30.28 -66.20
C LEU A 9 107.85 30.36 -66.50
N MET A 10 107.44 30.61 -67.74
CA MET A 10 106.04 30.59 -68.18
C MET A 10 105.40 29.20 -68.06
N VAL A 11 106.09 28.13 -68.46
CA VAL A 11 105.57 26.75 -68.35
C VAL A 11 105.53 26.28 -66.90
N SER A 12 106.53 26.62 -66.09
CA SER A 12 106.51 26.32 -64.65
C SER A 12 105.40 27.09 -63.95
N PHE A 13 105.21 28.36 -64.29
CA PHE A 13 104.13 29.19 -63.77
C PHE A 13 102.75 28.64 -64.17
N TYR A 14 102.57 28.23 -65.42
CA TYR A 14 101.35 27.58 -65.91
C TYR A 14 101.06 26.25 -65.20
N ILE A 15 102.05 25.37 -65.02
CA ILE A 15 101.88 24.11 -64.27
C ILE A 15 101.53 24.41 -62.81
N PHE A 16 102.16 25.41 -62.18
CA PHE A 16 101.84 25.79 -60.80
C PHE A 16 100.44 26.39 -60.65
N LEU A 17 99.91 27.06 -61.68
CA LEU A 17 98.54 27.58 -61.74
C LEU A 17 97.50 26.47 -61.97
N ALA A 18 97.79 25.52 -62.87
CA ALA A 18 96.90 24.40 -63.17
C ALA A 18 96.88 23.33 -62.06
N THR A 19 97.99 23.13 -61.34
CA THR A 19 98.10 22.14 -60.24
C THR A 19 97.70 22.68 -58.86
N GLY A 20 97.44 23.99 -58.73
CA GLY A 20 97.06 24.63 -57.47
C GLY A 20 98.21 24.79 -56.45
N PHE A 21 99.47 24.59 -56.86
CA PHE A 21 100.62 24.63 -55.94
C PHE A 21 100.94 26.04 -55.40
N LEU A 22 100.38 27.08 -56.02
CA LEU A 22 100.53 28.49 -55.59
C LEU A 22 99.57 28.88 -54.45
N GLY A 23 98.73 27.95 -53.97
CA GLY A 23 97.75 28.23 -52.91
C GLY A 23 96.83 29.38 -53.30
N ASP A 24 96.61 30.32 -52.38
CA ASP A 24 95.70 31.45 -52.57
C ASP A 24 96.33 32.63 -53.35
N VAL A 25 97.63 32.57 -53.70
CA VAL A 25 98.34 33.69 -54.35
C VAL A 25 97.67 34.17 -55.66
N PRO A 26 97.23 33.28 -56.60
CA PRO A 26 96.51 33.73 -57.80
C PRO A 26 95.17 34.38 -57.47
N GLY A 27 94.49 33.88 -56.41
CA GLY A 27 93.22 34.40 -55.93
C GLY A 27 93.36 35.77 -55.27
N GLU A 28 94.43 36.04 -54.52
CA GLU A 28 94.73 37.36 -53.97
C GLU A 28 95.03 38.39 -55.06
N ILE A 29 95.77 38.00 -56.10
CA ILE A 29 96.08 38.88 -57.23
C ILE A 29 94.80 39.23 -57.99
N ILE A 30 94.00 38.23 -58.37
CA ILE A 30 92.75 38.46 -59.12
C ILE A 30 91.74 39.20 -58.24
N GLY A 31 91.60 38.83 -56.97
CA GLY A 31 90.76 39.53 -56.00
C GLY A 31 91.12 41.01 -55.89
N SER A 32 92.41 41.36 -55.85
CA SER A 32 92.85 42.76 -55.83
C SER A 32 92.59 43.53 -57.13
N ILE A 33 92.46 42.84 -58.27
CA ILE A 33 92.17 43.45 -59.57
C ILE A 33 90.67 43.70 -59.74
N VAL A 34 89.83 42.81 -59.22
CA VAL A 34 88.37 42.85 -59.41
C VAL A 34 87.65 43.55 -58.24
N SER A 35 88.29 43.68 -57.08
CA SER A 35 87.76 44.49 -55.97
C SER A 35 87.78 45.98 -56.32
N ASN A 36 86.75 46.72 -55.89
CA ASN A 36 86.63 48.16 -56.07
C ASN A 36 86.48 48.85 -54.69
N ASP A 37 86.21 50.17 -54.67
CA ASP A 37 86.13 50.95 -53.42
C ASP A 37 84.97 50.55 -52.50
N THR A 38 83.97 49.82 -53.00
CA THR A 38 82.78 49.41 -52.25
C THR A 38 82.74 47.91 -51.95
N THR A 39 83.24 47.07 -52.86
CA THR A 39 83.17 45.60 -52.77
C THR A 39 84.54 44.96 -52.78
N THR A 40 84.76 44.08 -51.80
CA THR A 40 85.94 43.22 -51.71
C THR A 40 85.60 41.81 -52.16
N ILE A 41 86.30 41.33 -53.19
CA ILE A 41 86.13 39.99 -53.73
C ILE A 41 87.38 39.18 -53.42
N SER A 42 87.20 38.08 -52.70
CA SER A 42 88.28 37.15 -52.37
C SER A 42 88.03 35.78 -52.98
N PHE A 43 89.03 35.26 -53.69
CA PHE A 43 89.02 33.93 -54.27
C PHE A 43 89.96 33.04 -53.45
N ARG A 44 89.46 31.89 -52.97
CA ARG A 44 90.26 30.86 -52.28
C ARG A 44 90.34 29.59 -53.11
N GLY A 45 91.54 28.99 -53.14
CA GLY A 45 91.77 27.75 -53.88
C GLY A 45 91.54 27.86 -55.40
N LEU A 46 91.79 29.03 -55.99
CA LEU A 46 91.58 29.27 -57.42
C LEU A 46 92.53 28.43 -58.27
N ARG A 47 91.97 27.60 -59.16
CA ARG A 47 92.69 26.81 -60.16
C ARG A 47 92.15 27.20 -61.53
N THR A 48 93.04 27.50 -62.46
CA THR A 48 92.64 27.74 -63.84
C THR A 48 93.61 27.06 -64.78
N ASP A 49 93.06 26.21 -65.63
CA ASP A 49 93.70 25.82 -66.88
C ASP A 49 93.19 26.82 -67.91
N ILE A 50 94.00 27.85 -68.19
CA ILE A 50 93.76 29.04 -69.04
C ILE A 50 92.96 28.73 -70.33
N PHE A 51 92.96 27.48 -70.80
CA PHE A 51 92.29 27.04 -72.02
C PHE A 51 90.91 26.40 -71.82
N TRP A 52 90.57 25.82 -70.66
CA TRP A 52 89.42 24.90 -70.56
C TRP A 52 88.53 25.04 -69.32
N ASN A 53 89.11 25.17 -68.13
CA ASN A 53 88.34 25.08 -66.88
C ASN A 53 88.94 25.99 -65.82
N THR A 54 88.07 26.74 -65.15
CA THR A 54 88.40 27.52 -63.97
C THR A 54 87.53 27.08 -62.80
N SER A 55 88.16 26.67 -61.71
CA SER A 55 87.45 26.28 -60.49
C SER A 55 87.95 27.10 -59.30
N ALA A 56 87.05 27.48 -58.41
CA ALA A 56 87.37 28.09 -57.12
C ALA A 56 86.71 27.30 -56.00
N ASP A 57 87.48 26.97 -54.96
CA ASP A 57 86.95 26.26 -53.80
C ASP A 57 85.98 27.17 -53.02
N THR A 58 86.27 28.48 -52.93
CA THR A 58 85.33 29.45 -52.37
C THR A 58 85.55 30.84 -52.96
N VAL A 59 84.47 31.53 -53.29
CA VAL A 59 84.45 32.95 -53.64
C VAL A 59 83.64 33.69 -52.58
N ILE A 60 84.29 34.60 -51.86
CA ILE A 60 83.62 35.42 -50.85
C ILE A 60 83.62 36.86 -51.33
N VAL A 61 82.43 37.40 -51.55
CA VAL A 61 82.19 38.82 -51.83
C VAL A 61 81.71 39.45 -50.54
N THR A 62 82.40 40.49 -50.09
CA THR A 62 82.01 41.29 -48.93
C THR A 62 81.89 42.74 -49.34
N ASP A 63 80.73 43.31 -49.11
CA ASP A 63 80.45 44.73 -49.36
C ASP A 63 80.73 45.59 -48.10
N PHE A 64 80.93 46.90 -48.27
CA PHE A 64 81.18 47.85 -47.18
C PHE A 64 80.01 47.95 -46.17
N THR A 65 78.81 47.53 -46.58
CA THR A 65 77.60 47.46 -45.73
C THR A 65 77.54 46.20 -44.85
N GLY A 66 78.46 45.25 -45.03
CA GLY A 66 78.56 44.01 -44.25
C GLY A 66 77.85 42.80 -44.86
N LEU A 67 77.24 42.93 -46.05
CA LEU A 67 76.72 41.81 -46.84
C LEU A 67 77.86 40.82 -47.14
N VAL A 68 77.67 39.55 -46.81
CA VAL A 68 78.62 38.47 -47.14
C VAL A 68 77.95 37.48 -48.08
N VAL A 69 78.41 37.43 -49.33
CA VAL A 69 78.03 36.40 -50.29
C VAL A 69 79.18 35.41 -50.38
N SER A 70 78.95 34.19 -49.90
CA SER A 70 79.91 33.08 -49.95
C SER A 70 79.44 32.03 -50.92
N VAL A 71 80.19 31.84 -52.00
CA VAL A 71 79.95 30.81 -53.01
C VAL A 71 80.98 29.71 -52.83
N VAL A 72 80.54 28.49 -52.53
CA VAL A 72 81.42 27.34 -52.27
C VAL A 72 81.37 26.39 -53.46
N SER A 73 82.55 25.95 -53.90
CA SER A 73 82.77 25.08 -55.07
C SER A 73 82.11 25.62 -56.33
N VAL A 74 82.78 26.61 -56.93
CA VAL A 74 82.41 27.17 -58.23
C VAL A 74 83.23 26.49 -59.31
N GLN A 75 82.58 25.90 -60.30
CA GLN A 75 83.20 25.38 -61.50
C GLN A 75 82.67 26.13 -62.72
N ILE A 76 83.59 26.71 -63.48
CA ILE A 76 83.32 27.46 -64.69
C ILE A 76 83.99 26.71 -65.84
N ASP A 77 83.18 26.03 -66.64
CA ASP A 77 83.65 25.29 -67.81
C ASP A 77 83.56 26.21 -69.03
N GLY A 78 84.72 26.51 -69.63
CA GLY A 78 84.79 27.37 -70.80
C GLY A 78 86.18 27.94 -71.06
N ASN A 79 86.38 28.40 -72.30
CA ASN A 79 87.65 28.94 -72.75
C ASN A 79 87.81 30.41 -72.32
N LEU A 80 88.82 30.73 -71.50
CA LEU A 80 89.08 32.10 -71.02
C LEU A 80 89.28 33.10 -72.18
N LEU A 81 89.86 32.64 -73.28
CA LEU A 81 90.11 33.45 -74.47
C LEU A 81 88.81 33.70 -75.24
N TYR A 82 87.86 32.78 -75.18
CA TYR A 82 86.50 32.97 -75.71
C TYR A 82 85.72 33.96 -74.82
N TYR A 83 85.75 33.78 -73.51
CA TYR A 83 85.15 34.71 -72.55
C TYR A 83 85.66 36.15 -72.74
N LEU A 84 86.97 36.37 -72.91
CA LEU A 84 87.54 37.69 -73.15
C LEU A 84 87.08 38.36 -74.46
N VAL A 85 86.59 37.59 -75.44
CA VAL A 85 86.17 38.09 -76.76
C VAL A 85 84.65 38.22 -76.87
N SER A 86 83.89 37.26 -76.35
CA SER A 86 82.44 37.17 -76.51
C SER A 86 81.66 37.39 -75.20
N GLY A 87 82.33 37.40 -74.04
CA GLY A 87 81.67 37.46 -72.74
C GLY A 87 80.84 36.21 -72.41
N HIS A 88 81.08 35.08 -73.09
CA HIS A 88 80.29 33.85 -72.97
C HIS A 88 81.11 32.70 -72.36
N VAL A 89 80.43 31.82 -71.61
CA VAL A 89 80.98 30.62 -70.98
C VAL A 89 80.00 29.45 -71.13
N ASP A 90 80.49 28.23 -71.32
CA ASP A 90 79.62 27.08 -71.66
C ASP A 90 78.73 26.67 -70.46
N GLN A 91 79.33 26.57 -69.27
CA GLN A 91 78.58 26.19 -68.07
C GLN A 91 79.16 26.81 -66.79
N ILE A 92 78.27 27.23 -65.90
CA ILE A 92 78.60 27.67 -64.54
C ILE A 92 77.87 26.74 -63.56
N LEU A 93 78.63 26.06 -62.71
CA LEU A 93 78.11 25.20 -61.66
C LEU A 93 78.52 25.74 -60.30
N VAL A 94 77.51 25.93 -59.45
CA VAL A 94 77.63 26.39 -58.06
C VAL A 94 77.02 25.33 -57.16
N ASP A 95 77.84 24.67 -56.34
CA ASP A 95 77.34 23.67 -55.40
C ASP A 95 76.58 24.32 -54.24
N SER A 96 77.14 25.38 -53.64
CA SER A 96 76.49 26.08 -52.54
C SER A 96 76.67 27.60 -52.62
N LEU A 97 75.55 28.31 -52.48
CA LEU A 97 75.49 29.77 -52.32
C LEU A 97 74.96 30.09 -50.92
N SER A 98 75.73 30.85 -50.14
CA SER A 98 75.28 31.36 -48.85
C SER A 98 75.31 32.89 -48.90
N ILE A 99 74.15 33.49 -48.67
CA ILE A 99 74.02 34.94 -48.57
C ILE A 99 73.67 35.27 -47.13
N GLN A 100 74.54 36.03 -46.47
CA GLN A 100 74.31 36.56 -45.14
C GLN A 100 73.95 38.04 -45.26
N LEU A 101 72.67 38.34 -45.03
CA LEU A 101 72.13 39.68 -45.00
C LEU A 101 72.45 40.35 -43.66
N VAL A 102 72.62 41.66 -43.70
CA VAL A 102 72.78 42.51 -42.52
C VAL A 102 71.44 43.18 -42.24
N PRO A 103 70.97 43.21 -40.97
CA PRO A 103 69.76 43.96 -40.62
C PRO A 103 69.89 45.42 -41.07
N GLU A 104 68.84 45.90 -41.72
CA GLU A 104 68.81 47.16 -42.48
C GLU A 104 69.29 48.37 -41.65
N PRO A 105 70.25 49.20 -42.13
CA PRO A 105 70.58 50.46 -41.49
C PRO A 105 69.46 51.48 -41.72
N ILE A 106 68.95 52.09 -40.64
CA ILE A 106 67.93 53.15 -40.70
C ILE A 106 68.50 54.36 -41.47
N LEU A 107 68.17 54.49 -42.76
CA LEU A 107 68.56 55.59 -43.64
C LEU A 107 67.47 56.68 -43.70
N PRO A 108 67.82 57.97 -43.86
CA PRO A 108 66.84 59.05 -44.05
C PRO A 108 66.02 58.88 -45.34
N PRO A 109 64.75 59.34 -45.40
CA PRO A 109 63.80 59.06 -46.49
C PRO A 109 64.28 59.45 -47.91
N ASP A 110 65.19 60.42 -48.01
CA ASP A 110 65.64 60.98 -49.30
C ASP A 110 66.77 60.17 -49.96
N GLN A 111 67.25 59.09 -49.33
CA GLN A 111 68.30 58.19 -49.84
C GLN A 111 67.89 56.71 -49.83
N ALA A 112 66.60 56.42 -50.03
CA ALA A 112 66.17 55.06 -50.32
C ALA A 112 66.85 54.59 -51.62
N VAL A 113 67.52 53.43 -51.56
CA VAL A 113 68.14 52.78 -52.72
C VAL A 113 67.00 52.39 -53.66
N SER A 114 66.87 53.08 -54.81
CA SER A 114 65.77 52.80 -55.73
C SER A 114 65.92 51.42 -56.33
N VAL A 115 64.80 50.74 -56.62
CA VAL A 115 64.82 49.44 -57.30
C VAL A 115 65.57 49.54 -58.63
N MET A 116 65.55 50.71 -59.29
CA MET A 116 66.33 50.98 -60.49
C MET A 116 67.83 50.91 -60.27
N SER A 117 68.36 51.34 -59.12
CA SER A 117 69.78 51.18 -58.80
C SER A 117 70.16 49.71 -58.58
N VAL A 118 69.34 48.95 -57.85
CA VAL A 118 69.57 47.51 -57.62
C VAL A 118 69.45 46.70 -58.90
N LEU A 119 68.42 46.97 -59.71
CA LEU A 119 68.21 46.30 -60.99
C LEU A 119 69.32 46.66 -62.00
N ASN A 120 69.73 47.93 -62.09
CA ASN A 120 70.87 48.31 -62.91
C ASN A 120 72.16 47.66 -62.40
N ASP A 121 72.37 47.56 -61.08
CA ASP A 121 73.53 46.89 -60.51
C ASP A 121 73.52 45.38 -60.79
N ILE A 122 72.35 44.73 -60.82
CA ILE A 122 72.21 43.32 -61.22
C ILE A 122 72.50 43.15 -62.72
N ASP A 123 71.96 44.02 -63.59
CA ASP A 123 72.25 44.00 -65.03
C ASP A 123 73.75 44.23 -65.33
N LEU A 124 74.38 45.14 -64.58
CA LEU A 124 75.82 45.40 -64.63
C LEU A 124 76.65 44.26 -63.99
N GLY A 125 76.12 43.59 -62.98
CA GLY A 125 76.82 42.59 -62.16
C GLY A 125 76.85 41.17 -62.76
N VAL A 126 75.90 40.82 -63.63
CA VAL A 126 75.90 39.51 -64.31
C VAL A 126 76.92 39.51 -65.45
N ALA A 127 78.14 39.07 -65.14
CA ALA A 127 79.30 39.25 -66.01
C ALA A 127 79.45 38.24 -67.16
N ALA A 128 78.55 37.26 -67.34
CA ALA A 128 78.70 36.22 -68.37
C ALA A 128 77.36 35.72 -68.95
N SER A 129 77.30 35.55 -70.28
CA SER A 129 76.29 34.70 -70.93
C SER A 129 76.68 33.23 -70.76
N THR A 130 75.71 32.37 -70.46
CA THR A 130 75.96 30.93 -70.26
C THR A 130 74.82 30.06 -70.78
N ASP A 131 75.18 28.95 -71.44
CA ASP A 131 74.20 27.96 -71.89
C ASP A 131 73.52 27.28 -70.69
N ARG A 132 74.24 27.12 -69.57
CA ARG A 132 73.67 26.64 -68.29
C ARG A 132 74.31 27.28 -67.07
N LEU A 133 73.47 27.73 -66.15
CA LEU A 133 73.78 28.06 -64.77
C LEU A 133 73.05 27.08 -63.85
N TYR A 134 73.81 26.34 -63.05
CA TYR A 134 73.28 25.37 -62.11
C TYR A 134 73.66 25.74 -60.67
N LEU A 135 72.68 26.08 -59.85
CA LEU A 135 72.79 26.25 -58.40
C LEU A 135 72.14 25.05 -57.71
N ARG A 136 72.95 24.25 -57.01
CA ARG A 136 72.46 23.04 -56.30
C ARG A 136 71.82 23.32 -54.96
N TYR A 137 72.33 24.30 -54.24
CA TYR A 137 71.82 24.65 -52.93
C TYR A 137 72.16 26.09 -52.60
N GLY A 138 71.16 26.87 -52.21
CA GLY A 138 71.33 28.24 -51.74
C GLY A 138 70.62 28.44 -50.43
N ILE A 139 71.24 29.17 -49.51
CA ILE A 139 70.65 29.55 -48.23
C ILE A 139 70.81 31.05 -48.04
N ILE A 140 69.75 31.71 -47.57
CA ILE A 140 69.79 33.13 -47.20
C ILE A 140 69.49 33.22 -45.72
N THR A 141 70.39 33.89 -44.98
CA THR A 141 70.26 34.09 -43.53
C THR A 141 70.33 35.56 -43.19
N GLU A 142 69.53 35.99 -42.21
CA GLU A 142 69.58 37.33 -41.65
C GLU A 142 69.65 37.21 -40.13
N SER A 143 70.66 37.83 -39.51
CA SER A 143 70.84 37.83 -38.04
C SER A 143 70.84 36.44 -37.35
N GLY A 144 71.04 35.35 -38.09
CA GLY A 144 71.04 33.98 -37.59
C GLY A 144 69.78 33.18 -37.92
N ASP A 145 68.71 33.84 -38.38
CA ASP A 145 67.48 33.20 -38.83
C ASP A 145 67.57 32.83 -40.31
N ILE A 146 67.04 31.66 -40.66
CA ILE A 146 66.98 31.17 -42.04
C ILE A 146 65.78 31.85 -42.71
N ILE A 147 66.04 32.71 -43.69
CA ILE A 147 65.01 33.37 -44.50
C ILE A 147 64.64 32.49 -45.69
N VAL A 148 65.66 31.85 -46.28
CA VAL A 148 65.52 30.86 -47.35
C VAL A 148 66.36 29.65 -46.97
N ASP A 149 65.73 28.48 -46.80
CA ASP A 149 66.41 27.25 -46.34
C ASP A 149 67.08 26.48 -47.48
N SER A 150 66.42 26.40 -48.63
CA SER A 150 66.98 25.74 -49.80
C SER A 150 66.55 26.42 -51.09
N MET A 151 67.52 26.88 -51.86
CA MET A 151 67.36 27.45 -53.20
C MET A 151 68.08 26.59 -54.23
N THR A 152 67.40 26.21 -55.31
CA THR A 152 67.99 25.52 -56.46
C THR A 152 67.59 26.23 -57.73
N ILE A 153 68.52 26.44 -58.66
CA ILE A 153 68.23 27.10 -59.94
C ILE A 153 68.93 26.33 -61.06
N ASN A 154 68.18 26.02 -62.11
CA ASN A 154 68.68 25.57 -63.39
C ASN A 154 68.13 26.50 -64.46
N THR A 155 69.01 27.28 -65.09
CA THR A 155 68.62 28.32 -66.05
C THR A 155 69.69 28.52 -67.11
N SER A 156 69.33 29.03 -68.29
CA SER A 156 70.29 29.57 -69.27
C SER A 156 70.24 31.10 -69.27
N ILE A 157 71.38 31.74 -69.51
CA ILE A 157 71.52 33.21 -69.49
C ILE A 157 72.00 33.70 -70.87
N GLU A 158 71.11 34.37 -71.60
CA GLU A 158 71.44 35.02 -72.86
C GLU A 158 71.53 36.54 -72.67
N ARG A 159 72.57 37.16 -73.23
CA ARG A 159 72.79 38.61 -73.16
C ARG A 159 72.77 39.20 -74.57
N ILE A 160 71.66 39.85 -74.94
CA ILE A 160 71.46 40.45 -76.28
C ILE A 160 71.37 41.97 -76.17
N SER A 161 70.21 42.51 -75.73
CA SER A 161 69.97 43.93 -75.40
C SER A 161 69.74 44.18 -73.92
N GLY A 162 69.62 43.11 -73.14
CA GLY A 162 69.45 43.02 -71.69
C GLY A 162 69.73 41.57 -71.27
N ILE A 163 69.28 41.15 -70.09
CA ILE A 163 69.44 39.78 -69.58
C ILE A 163 68.15 38.99 -69.85
N GLU A 164 68.27 37.88 -70.55
CA GLU A 164 67.19 36.89 -70.71
C GLU A 164 67.57 35.61 -69.96
N LEU A 165 66.76 35.25 -68.96
CA LEU A 165 66.89 34.07 -68.12
C LEU A 165 65.79 33.08 -68.51
N ASN A 166 66.18 31.98 -69.15
CA ASN A 166 65.26 30.88 -69.43
C ASN A 166 65.38 29.83 -68.31
N VAL A 167 64.44 29.90 -67.37
CA VAL A 167 64.47 29.09 -66.14
C VAL A 167 63.79 27.75 -66.40
N ASP A 168 64.58 26.71 -66.63
CA ASP A 168 64.11 25.32 -66.74
C ASP A 168 63.45 24.86 -65.44
N SER A 169 64.06 25.20 -64.31
CA SER A 169 63.50 24.95 -62.97
C SER A 169 64.18 25.81 -61.93
N ALA A 170 63.41 26.53 -61.13
CA ALA A 170 63.83 27.15 -59.88
C ALA A 170 62.99 26.59 -58.73
N SER A 171 63.61 26.35 -57.58
CA SER A 171 62.86 26.01 -56.37
C SER A 171 63.44 26.72 -55.17
N VAL A 172 62.56 27.20 -54.29
CA VAL A 172 62.90 27.88 -53.05
C VAL A 172 62.02 27.30 -51.94
N TYR A 173 62.62 26.94 -50.81
CA TYR A 173 61.90 26.63 -49.58
C TYR A 173 62.00 27.81 -48.62
N LEU A 174 60.84 28.35 -48.27
CA LEU A 174 60.69 29.38 -47.25
C LEU A 174 60.15 28.70 -45.98
N PRO A 175 60.82 28.87 -44.82
CA PRO A 175 60.22 28.50 -43.53
C PRO A 175 58.81 29.12 -43.40
N ASP A 176 57.86 28.34 -42.87
CA ASP A 176 56.42 28.66 -42.73
C ASP A 176 55.58 28.79 -44.02
N PHE A 177 56.17 29.03 -45.20
CA PHE A 177 55.43 29.19 -46.48
C PHE A 177 55.56 27.99 -47.44
N GLY A 178 56.52 27.09 -47.20
CA GLY A 178 56.69 25.84 -47.97
C GLY A 178 57.55 25.97 -49.23
N SER A 179 57.47 24.99 -50.14
CA SER A 179 58.27 24.98 -51.37
C SER A 179 57.56 25.71 -52.51
N ILE A 180 58.22 26.72 -53.06
CA ILE A 180 57.82 27.41 -54.28
C ILE A 180 58.66 26.85 -55.42
N ARG A 181 58.01 26.33 -56.47
CA ARG A 181 58.70 25.86 -57.69
C ARG A 181 58.27 26.69 -58.89
N GLY A 182 59.24 27.15 -59.68
CA GLY A 182 59.03 28.01 -60.84
C GLY A 182 59.73 27.48 -62.09
N TYR A 183 59.13 27.72 -63.26
CA TYR A 183 59.77 27.58 -64.58
C TYR A 183 59.18 28.64 -65.50
N GLY A 184 59.94 29.07 -66.51
CA GLY A 184 59.47 30.08 -67.47
C GLY A 184 60.55 31.09 -67.87
N LEU A 185 60.13 32.15 -68.56
CA LEU A 185 61.02 33.15 -69.12
C LEU A 185 61.01 34.43 -68.29
N LEU A 186 62.17 34.84 -67.80
CA LEU A 186 62.38 36.12 -67.14
C LEU A 186 63.30 36.98 -68.02
N ARG A 187 62.82 38.14 -68.45
CA ARG A 187 63.60 39.07 -69.26
C ARG A 187 63.76 40.40 -68.54
N MET A 188 64.97 40.92 -68.52
CA MET A 188 65.36 42.16 -67.86
C MET A 188 66.05 43.07 -68.87
N ASP A 189 65.42 44.19 -69.23
CA ASP A 189 65.93 45.15 -70.22
C ASP A 189 65.56 46.58 -69.81
N ASP A 190 66.51 47.51 -69.88
CA ASP A 190 66.36 48.94 -69.58
C ASP A 190 65.63 49.25 -68.25
N GLY A 191 66.00 48.54 -67.19
CA GLY A 191 65.40 48.68 -65.85
C GLY A 191 63.99 48.07 -65.70
N ASN A 192 63.47 47.37 -66.70
CA ASN A 192 62.20 46.66 -66.62
C ASN A 192 62.43 45.15 -66.49
N VAL A 193 61.73 44.50 -65.58
CA VAL A 193 61.70 43.03 -65.44
C VAL A 193 60.34 42.55 -65.95
N THR A 194 60.35 41.80 -67.05
CA THR A 194 59.16 41.21 -67.65
C THR A 194 59.21 39.69 -67.50
N THR A 195 58.13 39.11 -67.00
CA THR A 195 57.97 37.66 -66.86
C THR A 195 56.87 37.19 -67.80
N ASP A 196 57.15 36.16 -68.61
CA ASP A 196 56.18 35.52 -69.51
C ASP A 196 56.01 34.05 -69.11
N GLU A 197 54.76 33.65 -68.88
CA GLU A 197 54.33 32.30 -68.46
C GLU A 197 55.08 31.69 -67.25
N PHE A 198 55.53 32.52 -66.28
CA PHE A 198 56.20 31.99 -65.10
C PHE A 198 55.19 31.34 -64.14
N THR A 199 55.23 30.02 -64.04
CA THR A 199 54.29 29.26 -63.23
C THR A 199 54.91 28.89 -61.88
N GLY A 200 54.35 29.43 -60.80
CA GLY A 200 54.67 29.09 -59.41
C GLY A 200 53.74 28.00 -58.87
N ILE A 201 54.30 26.88 -58.41
CA ILE A 201 53.54 25.84 -57.70
C ILE A 201 53.83 25.95 -56.20
N ALA A 202 52.80 26.24 -55.41
CA ALA A 202 52.85 26.30 -53.95
C ALA A 202 51.51 25.81 -53.38
N ALA A 203 51.53 24.95 -52.36
CA ALA A 203 50.28 24.51 -51.72
C ALA A 203 49.50 25.73 -51.20
N PRO A 204 48.17 25.87 -51.47
CA PRO A 204 47.21 24.85 -51.91
C PRO A 204 46.90 24.81 -53.43
N GLY A 205 47.81 25.23 -54.33
CA GLY A 205 47.49 25.29 -55.76
C GLY A 205 48.64 25.56 -56.75
N SER A 206 48.29 25.88 -57.99
CA SER A 206 49.23 26.37 -59.01
C SER A 206 48.84 27.77 -59.45
N LEU A 207 49.78 28.70 -59.38
CA LEU A 207 49.62 30.10 -59.76
C LEU A 207 50.51 30.41 -60.96
N SER A 208 49.91 30.76 -62.10
CA SER A 208 50.63 31.32 -63.24
C SER A 208 50.71 32.83 -63.08
N VAL A 209 51.91 33.39 -63.24
CA VAL A 209 52.18 34.82 -63.06
C VAL A 209 52.80 35.38 -64.33
N THR A 210 52.14 36.37 -64.92
CA THR A 210 52.62 37.10 -66.11
C THR A 210 52.56 38.59 -65.82
N GLY A 211 53.67 39.29 -65.97
CA GLY A 211 53.72 40.67 -65.48
C GLY A 211 54.96 41.43 -65.87
N THR A 212 54.88 42.75 -65.67
CA THR A 212 55.96 43.68 -65.91
C THR A 212 56.19 44.54 -64.67
N LEU A 213 57.40 44.49 -64.14
CA LEU A 213 57.92 45.46 -63.19
C LEU A 213 58.65 46.54 -63.99
N SER A 214 58.17 47.79 -63.93
CA SER A 214 58.73 48.90 -64.71
C SER A 214 59.53 49.84 -63.81
N GLY A 215 60.84 49.92 -64.06
CA GLY A 215 61.83 50.61 -63.22
C GLY A 215 61.77 52.14 -63.14
N PRO A 216 61.36 52.91 -64.18
CA PRO A 216 61.42 54.38 -64.10
C PRO A 216 60.43 55.03 -63.13
N GLU A 217 59.32 54.33 -62.82
CA GLU A 217 58.24 54.83 -61.94
C GLU A 217 57.99 53.93 -60.72
N GLU A 218 58.84 52.91 -60.50
CA GLU A 218 58.67 51.89 -59.45
C GLU A 218 57.28 51.25 -59.47
N THR A 219 56.75 51.04 -60.68
CA THR A 219 55.39 50.53 -60.88
C THR A 219 55.44 49.03 -61.12
N LEU A 220 54.74 48.29 -60.26
CA LEU A 220 54.50 46.86 -60.42
C LEU A 220 53.18 46.70 -61.18
N ASN A 221 53.17 45.90 -62.23
CA ASN A 221 51.95 45.51 -62.91
C ASN A 221 51.99 44.01 -63.21
N VAL A 222 51.41 43.22 -62.32
CA VAL A 222 51.45 41.76 -62.37
C VAL A 222 50.04 41.23 -62.50
N GLU A 223 49.77 40.47 -63.55
CA GLU A 223 48.55 39.68 -63.67
C GLU A 223 48.88 38.23 -63.25
N PHE A 224 48.02 37.65 -62.44
CA PHE A 224 48.17 36.27 -62.00
C PHE A 224 46.85 35.53 -62.20
N SER A 225 46.95 34.28 -62.63
CA SER A 225 45.80 33.40 -62.78
C SER A 225 46.16 32.00 -62.31
N GLY A 226 45.26 31.34 -61.60
CA GLY A 226 45.59 30.05 -61.01
C GLY A 226 44.39 29.36 -60.38
N THR A 227 44.61 28.11 -59.99
CA THR A 227 43.62 27.32 -59.26
C THR A 227 44.13 27.04 -57.85
N ALA A 228 43.28 27.25 -56.85
CA ALA A 228 43.52 26.91 -55.46
C ALA A 228 42.47 25.89 -55.00
N GLY A 229 42.90 24.81 -54.36
CA GLY A 229 42.03 23.70 -53.99
C GLY A 229 42.33 23.15 -52.59
N THR A 230 41.31 22.90 -51.78
CA THR A 230 41.47 22.25 -50.47
C THR A 230 41.40 20.73 -50.51
N SER A 231 41.11 20.12 -51.66
CA SER A 231 41.01 18.66 -51.87
C SER A 231 42.23 17.82 -51.46
N SER A 232 43.38 18.45 -51.28
CA SER A 232 44.61 17.80 -50.79
C SER A 232 44.73 17.78 -49.25
N TYR A 233 43.79 18.40 -48.55
CA TYR A 233 43.67 18.42 -47.09
C TYR A 233 42.43 17.63 -46.64
N ASP A 234 42.52 16.94 -45.50
CA ASP A 234 41.40 16.23 -44.88
C ASP A 234 40.46 17.22 -44.15
N LEU A 235 39.81 18.07 -44.94
CA LEU A 235 38.91 19.11 -44.45
C LEU A 235 37.46 18.76 -44.85
N PRO A 236 36.47 19.05 -44.00
CA PRO A 236 35.04 18.81 -44.30
C PRO A 236 34.46 19.73 -45.39
N VAL A 237 35.31 20.56 -46.00
CA VAL A 237 34.98 21.52 -47.05
C VAL A 237 35.96 21.33 -48.20
N ASP A 238 35.45 20.91 -49.36
CA ASP A 238 36.23 20.86 -50.61
C ASP A 238 35.93 22.11 -51.43
N LEU A 239 36.87 23.04 -51.40
CA LEU A 239 36.80 24.33 -52.05
C LEU A 239 37.76 24.32 -53.23
N SER A 240 37.24 24.56 -54.43
CA SER A 240 38.04 24.78 -55.62
C SER A 240 37.74 26.15 -56.20
N ILE A 241 38.76 26.99 -56.27
CA ILE A 241 38.65 28.37 -56.74
C ILE A 241 39.58 28.58 -57.93
N LEU A 242 39.03 29.17 -58.99
CA LEU A 242 39.81 29.86 -60.03
C LEU A 242 40.01 31.31 -59.59
N VAL A 243 41.27 31.69 -59.37
CA VAL A 243 41.66 33.05 -58.97
C VAL A 243 42.26 33.73 -60.18
N GLU A 244 41.74 34.90 -60.53
CA GLU A 244 42.38 35.83 -61.45
C GLU A 244 42.61 37.14 -60.70
N GLY A 245 43.78 37.76 -60.85
CA GLY A 245 44.06 38.96 -60.09
C GLY A 245 45.16 39.79 -60.72
N ARG A 246 45.18 41.05 -60.31
CA ARG A 246 46.15 42.02 -60.79
C ARG A 246 46.69 42.83 -59.62
N ILE A 247 48.01 42.86 -59.50
CA ILE A 247 48.71 43.79 -58.62
C ILE A 247 49.19 44.95 -59.47
N ASN A 248 48.70 46.15 -59.20
CA ASN A 248 49.10 47.36 -59.93
C ASN A 248 49.44 48.53 -58.99
N GLY A 249 50.34 49.42 -59.43
CA GLY A 249 50.65 50.66 -58.70
C GLY A 249 52.14 50.81 -58.38
N ARG A 250 52.48 51.89 -57.66
CA ARG A 250 53.85 52.12 -57.19
C ARG A 250 54.11 51.27 -55.95
N LEU A 251 55.33 50.75 -55.78
CA LEU A 251 55.72 49.89 -54.65
C LEU A 251 55.19 50.31 -53.25
N PRO A 252 55.21 51.60 -52.84
CA PRO A 252 54.63 52.03 -51.56
C PRO A 252 53.09 52.13 -51.52
N ASP A 253 52.42 52.18 -52.68
CA ASP A 253 50.96 52.35 -52.86
C ASP A 253 50.33 51.18 -53.67
N LEU A 254 50.88 49.97 -53.56
CA LEU A 254 50.41 48.82 -54.35
C LEU A 254 48.95 48.49 -54.06
N GLN A 255 48.17 48.33 -55.12
CA GLN A 255 46.80 47.83 -55.04
C GLN A 255 46.76 46.43 -55.63
N ALA A 256 46.26 45.48 -54.85
CA ALA A 256 45.95 44.14 -55.31
C ALA A 256 44.44 44.06 -55.55
N GLU A 257 44.04 43.85 -56.80
CA GLU A 257 42.68 43.50 -57.18
C GLU A 257 42.61 42.00 -57.43
N LEU A 258 41.74 41.30 -56.70
CA LEU A 258 41.50 39.87 -56.81
C LEU A 258 40.07 39.66 -57.29
N GLU A 259 39.90 38.99 -58.43
CA GLU A 259 38.62 38.59 -58.99
C GLU A 259 38.50 37.07 -58.97
N LEU A 260 37.46 36.56 -58.29
CA LEU A 260 37.22 35.13 -58.21
C LEU A 260 36.21 34.76 -59.32
N THR A 261 36.70 34.19 -60.42
CA THR A 261 35.91 33.99 -61.64
C THR A 261 35.10 32.70 -61.67
N SER A 262 35.51 31.66 -60.94
CA SER A 262 34.69 30.46 -60.72
C SER A 262 35.04 29.78 -59.40
N ILE A 263 34.02 29.52 -58.59
CA ILE A 263 34.16 28.86 -57.28
C ILE A 263 33.21 27.67 -57.27
N ARG A 264 33.75 26.48 -57.03
CA ARG A 264 32.97 25.29 -56.74
C ARG A 264 33.28 24.88 -55.30
N ALA A 265 32.27 25.03 -54.45
CA ALA A 265 32.30 24.64 -53.05
C ALA A 265 31.43 23.40 -52.84
N VAL A 266 32.03 22.31 -52.38
CA VAL A 266 31.33 21.13 -51.89
C VAL A 266 31.45 21.15 -50.38
N LEU A 267 30.36 21.52 -49.72
CA LEU A 267 30.26 21.60 -48.27
C LEU A 267 29.62 20.29 -47.79
N PHE A 268 30.35 19.52 -46.98
CA PHE A 268 29.82 18.28 -46.38
C PHE A 268 29.27 17.24 -47.38
N GLY A 269 29.67 17.30 -48.66
CA GLY A 269 29.23 16.38 -49.72
C GLY A 269 28.13 16.93 -50.65
N THR A 270 27.58 18.11 -50.36
CA THR A 270 26.53 18.77 -51.14
C THR A 270 27.11 19.93 -51.96
N GLU A 271 26.69 20.09 -53.22
CA GLU A 271 27.10 21.25 -54.03
C GLU A 271 26.38 22.50 -53.51
N ALA A 272 27.15 23.51 -53.10
CA ALA A 272 26.61 24.80 -52.69
C ALA A 272 26.89 25.84 -53.79
N SER A 273 25.93 26.72 -54.06
CA SER A 273 26.21 27.92 -54.82
C SER A 273 26.86 28.95 -53.91
N PHE A 274 27.87 29.63 -54.45
CA PHE A 274 28.73 30.54 -53.70
C PHE A 274 28.79 31.87 -54.45
N GLU A 275 28.39 32.96 -53.80
CA GLU A 275 28.45 34.32 -54.31
C GLU A 275 29.09 35.22 -53.25
N VAL A 276 30.02 36.09 -53.64
CA VAL A 276 30.67 37.06 -52.75
C VAL A 276 30.70 38.40 -53.47
N ASP A 277 30.04 39.42 -52.91
CA ASP A 277 30.00 40.75 -53.53
C ASP A 277 31.38 41.41 -53.55
N THR A 278 32.10 41.35 -52.43
CA THR A 278 33.43 41.96 -52.30
C THR A 278 34.28 41.22 -51.28
N LEU A 279 35.40 40.67 -51.73
CA LEU A 279 36.51 40.20 -50.90
C LEU A 279 37.67 41.17 -51.09
N LYS A 280 37.94 42.03 -50.09
CA LYS A 280 39.03 43.00 -50.15
C LYS A 280 40.05 42.68 -49.05
N ALA A 281 41.30 42.47 -49.44
CA ALA A 281 42.42 42.32 -48.52
C ALA A 281 43.53 43.32 -48.93
N ASP A 282 43.89 44.22 -48.03
CA ASP A 282 45.06 45.10 -48.15
C ASP A 282 45.93 44.98 -46.88
N LEU A 283 47.10 45.66 -46.86
CA LEU A 283 48.05 45.58 -45.75
C LEU A 283 47.48 46.09 -44.41
N GLN A 284 46.35 46.79 -44.42
CA GLN A 284 45.73 47.37 -43.23
C GLN A 284 44.42 46.67 -42.86
N ASN A 285 43.65 46.16 -43.83
CA ASN A 285 42.31 45.63 -43.63
C ASN A 285 42.04 44.36 -44.45
N ILE A 286 41.42 43.39 -43.80
CA ILE A 286 40.78 42.24 -44.44
C ILE A 286 39.28 42.42 -44.26
N SER A 287 38.51 42.47 -45.35
CA SER A 287 37.05 42.55 -45.28
C SER A 287 36.38 41.64 -46.29
N VAL A 288 35.34 40.97 -45.84
CA VAL A 288 34.43 40.14 -46.63
C VAL A 288 33.05 40.79 -46.51
N ARG A 289 32.43 41.14 -47.63
CA ARG A 289 31.06 41.66 -47.65
C ARG A 289 30.16 40.74 -48.46
N ASN A 290 28.99 40.46 -47.88
CA ASN A 290 27.92 39.66 -48.47
C ASN A 290 28.44 38.34 -49.05
N LEU A 291 29.15 37.55 -48.23
CA LEU A 291 29.44 36.16 -48.59
C LEU A 291 28.15 35.38 -48.45
N HIS A 292 27.53 35.07 -49.59
CA HIS A 292 26.24 34.42 -49.76
C HIS A 292 26.47 32.97 -50.21
N LEU A 293 26.01 32.02 -49.40
CA LEU A 293 26.15 30.59 -49.59
C LEU A 293 24.75 29.96 -49.59
N VAL A 294 24.37 29.29 -50.68
CA VAL A 294 23.03 28.67 -50.81
C VAL A 294 23.17 27.19 -51.12
N THR A 295 22.38 26.40 -50.41
CA THR A 295 22.12 24.98 -50.65
C THR A 295 20.63 24.78 -50.90
N ASP A 296 20.19 23.55 -51.15
CA ASP A 296 18.77 23.26 -51.40
C ASP A 296 17.86 23.58 -50.20
N ASP A 297 18.39 23.54 -48.97
CA ASP A 297 17.62 23.68 -47.73
C ASP A 297 18.20 24.74 -46.74
N ALA A 298 19.34 25.37 -47.02
CA ALA A 298 19.93 26.41 -46.17
C ALA A 298 20.61 27.56 -46.95
N GLU A 299 20.52 28.78 -46.41
CA GLU A 299 21.13 30.01 -46.93
C GLU A 299 21.96 30.69 -45.84
N LEU A 300 23.26 30.89 -46.07
CA LEU A 300 24.20 31.52 -45.14
C LEU A 300 24.72 32.84 -45.74
N ASN A 301 24.63 33.91 -44.96
CA ASN A 301 25.19 35.22 -45.26
C ASN A 301 26.23 35.60 -44.21
N PHE A 302 27.44 35.95 -44.65
CA PHE A 302 28.54 36.33 -43.77
C PHE A 302 29.17 37.67 -44.19
N ASP A 303 29.37 38.54 -43.21
CA ASP A 303 30.14 39.79 -43.33
C ASP A 303 31.26 39.79 -42.28
N GLY A 304 32.46 40.16 -42.68
CA GLY A 304 33.63 40.20 -41.82
C GLY A 304 34.51 41.40 -42.12
N ALA A 305 35.11 41.98 -41.09
CA ALA A 305 36.17 42.97 -41.22
C ALA A 305 37.19 42.78 -40.10
N PHE A 306 38.47 42.87 -40.44
CA PHE A 306 39.59 42.81 -39.51
C PHE A 306 40.62 43.86 -39.90
N ASN A 307 40.93 44.76 -38.98
CA ASN A 307 42.01 45.72 -39.11
C ASN A 307 43.27 45.17 -38.42
N ILE A 308 44.35 45.07 -39.18
CA ILE A 308 45.59 44.42 -38.74
C ILE A 308 46.35 45.30 -37.73
N GLU A 309 46.27 46.64 -37.86
CA GLU A 309 47.00 47.58 -37.00
C GLU A 309 46.33 47.76 -35.62
N SER A 310 45.00 47.95 -35.60
CA SER A 310 44.25 48.15 -34.36
C SER A 310 43.78 46.84 -33.71
N LEU A 311 43.94 45.69 -34.38
CA LEU A 311 43.34 44.40 -34.02
C LEU A 311 41.82 44.46 -33.85
N GLU A 312 41.18 45.46 -34.46
CA GLU A 312 39.72 45.60 -34.48
C GLU A 312 39.14 44.55 -35.42
N TRP A 313 38.24 43.72 -34.91
CA TRP A 313 37.49 42.77 -35.72
C TRP A 313 35.99 43.01 -35.58
N SER A 314 35.25 42.72 -36.63
CA SER A 314 33.80 42.59 -36.61
C SER A 314 33.35 41.47 -37.54
N ALA A 315 32.39 40.68 -37.12
CA ALA A 315 31.79 39.62 -37.92
C ALA A 315 30.27 39.63 -37.74
N ALA A 316 29.52 39.34 -38.79
CA ALA A 316 28.09 39.09 -38.76
C ALA A 316 27.78 37.87 -39.63
N LEU A 317 26.87 37.02 -39.14
CA LEU A 317 26.44 35.78 -39.77
C LEU A 317 24.91 35.71 -39.68
N ASN A 318 24.25 35.45 -40.80
CA ASN A 318 22.83 35.12 -40.88
C ASN A 318 22.70 33.77 -41.57
N LEU A 319 22.20 32.76 -40.87
CA LEU A 319 21.85 31.47 -41.45
C LEU A 319 20.34 31.34 -41.47
N ASN A 320 19.74 31.10 -42.62
CA ASN A 320 18.34 30.72 -42.79
C ASN A 320 18.27 29.24 -43.16
N MET A 321 17.37 28.50 -42.53
CA MET A 321 17.17 27.06 -42.71
C MET A 321 15.70 26.81 -43.07
N THR A 322 15.46 25.94 -44.04
CA THR A 322 14.11 25.54 -44.48
C THR A 322 14.03 24.02 -44.59
N ASN A 323 13.42 23.37 -43.59
CA ASN A 323 13.36 21.92 -43.46
C ASN A 323 14.75 21.24 -43.61
N THR A 324 15.77 21.84 -42.99
CA THR A 324 17.15 21.39 -43.08
C THR A 324 17.40 20.14 -42.26
N ASP A 325 18.02 19.13 -42.85
CA ASP A 325 18.43 17.89 -42.16
C ASP A 325 19.90 17.98 -41.73
N VAL A 326 20.14 18.19 -40.44
CA VAL A 326 21.49 18.34 -39.88
C VAL A 326 22.31 17.05 -40.02
N SER A 327 21.67 15.89 -40.13
CA SER A 327 22.37 14.62 -40.33
C SER A 327 23.07 14.52 -41.70
N GLU A 328 22.61 15.29 -42.69
CA GLU A 328 23.27 15.41 -44.00
C GLU A 328 24.57 16.24 -43.91
N TYR A 329 24.65 17.16 -42.93
CA TYR A 329 25.79 18.08 -42.75
C TYR A 329 26.77 17.63 -41.66
N LEU A 330 26.31 16.92 -40.63
CA LEU A 330 27.12 16.49 -39.48
C LEU A 330 26.93 14.98 -39.22
N ALA A 331 27.99 14.22 -39.43
CA ALA A 331 28.00 12.79 -39.11
C ALA A 331 27.72 12.57 -37.61
N HIS A 332 26.90 11.57 -37.27
CA HIS A 332 26.44 11.18 -35.92
C HIS A 332 25.25 11.98 -35.35
N PHE A 333 24.59 12.83 -36.14
CA PHE A 333 23.32 13.46 -35.77
C PHE A 333 22.12 12.67 -36.30
N TRP A 334 20.99 12.74 -35.60
CA TRP A 334 19.72 12.17 -36.05
C TRP A 334 19.12 12.99 -37.20
N ALA A 335 18.26 12.37 -38.01
CA ALA A 335 17.54 13.06 -39.07
C ALA A 335 16.65 14.17 -38.48
N THR A 336 16.70 15.36 -39.08
CA THR A 336 15.92 16.53 -38.64
C THR A 336 15.21 17.22 -39.80
N GLY A 337 14.19 18.02 -39.49
CA GLY A 337 13.66 19.03 -40.41
C GLY A 337 13.62 20.37 -39.68
N ILE A 338 14.69 21.15 -39.77
CA ILE A 338 14.82 22.43 -39.06
C ILE A 338 14.42 23.58 -39.99
N THR A 339 13.49 24.42 -39.55
CA THR A 339 13.09 25.64 -40.23
C THR A 339 13.28 26.82 -39.28
N GLY A 340 14.05 27.84 -39.69
CA GLY A 340 14.37 28.96 -38.79
C GLY A 340 15.53 29.81 -39.27
N SER A 341 16.05 30.64 -38.37
CA SER A 341 17.20 31.50 -38.62
C SER A 341 18.15 31.57 -37.41
N VAL A 342 19.44 31.76 -37.69
CA VAL A 342 20.48 32.05 -36.70
C VAL A 342 21.16 33.35 -37.11
N HIS A 343 21.06 34.36 -36.27
CA HIS A 343 21.77 35.62 -36.41
C HIS A 343 22.89 35.70 -35.38
N ALA A 344 24.14 35.84 -35.80
CA ALA A 344 25.27 36.06 -34.90
C ALA A 344 26.04 37.31 -35.33
N ARG A 345 26.44 38.14 -34.38
CA ARG A 345 27.28 39.31 -34.63
C ARG A 345 28.31 39.46 -33.52
N GLY A 346 29.55 39.76 -33.88
CA GLY A 346 30.64 40.01 -32.96
C GLY A 346 31.46 41.21 -33.36
N ARG A 347 32.08 41.88 -32.39
CA ARG A 347 33.17 42.83 -32.59
C ARG A 347 34.10 42.87 -31.38
N GLY A 348 35.36 43.26 -31.58
CA GLY A 348 36.30 43.42 -30.47
C GLY A 348 37.63 44.01 -30.90
N THR A 349 38.52 44.23 -29.93
CA THR A 349 39.90 44.74 -30.10
C THR A 349 40.88 43.85 -29.35
N GLY A 350 41.54 42.92 -30.04
CA GLY A 350 42.40 41.91 -29.37
C GLY A 350 41.66 41.16 -28.24
N TYR A 351 42.08 41.35 -26.98
CA TYR A 351 41.48 40.74 -25.78
C TYR A 351 40.51 41.65 -25.00
N SER A 352 40.16 42.85 -25.51
CA SER A 352 39.30 43.82 -24.82
C SER A 352 38.19 44.38 -25.72
N GLY A 353 37.15 44.97 -25.12
CA GLY A 353 36.06 45.61 -25.87
C GLY A 353 35.18 44.60 -26.63
N LEU A 354 35.07 43.37 -26.12
CA LEU A 354 34.39 42.28 -26.79
C LEU A 354 32.88 42.47 -26.71
N TYR A 355 32.22 42.53 -27.85
CA TYR A 355 30.77 42.51 -27.96
C TYR A 355 30.38 41.35 -28.87
N GLY A 356 29.50 40.48 -28.39
CA GLY A 356 28.91 39.41 -29.18
C GLY A 356 27.41 39.36 -28.93
N SER A 357 26.62 39.12 -29.96
CA SER A 357 25.19 38.83 -29.85
C SER A 357 24.84 37.67 -30.76
N VAL A 358 24.10 36.69 -30.26
CA VAL A 358 23.56 35.58 -31.03
C VAL A 358 22.06 35.50 -30.76
N THR A 359 21.27 35.35 -31.82
CA THR A 359 19.83 35.12 -31.77
C THR A 359 19.53 33.91 -32.64
N VAL A 360 18.87 32.91 -32.06
CA VAL A 360 18.39 31.72 -32.77
C VAL A 360 16.89 31.70 -32.70
N ASP A 361 16.23 31.67 -33.86
CA ASP A 361 14.78 31.64 -34.01
C ASP A 361 14.39 30.46 -34.89
N ILE A 362 13.88 29.38 -34.30
CA ILE A 362 13.47 28.17 -34.99
C ILE A 362 11.96 28.00 -34.83
N SER A 363 11.28 27.53 -35.88
CA SER A 363 9.83 27.34 -35.92
C SER A 363 9.46 26.09 -36.70
N GLU A 364 8.35 25.44 -36.34
CA GLU A 364 7.80 24.30 -37.12
C GLU A 364 8.85 23.23 -37.48
N SER A 365 9.69 22.86 -36.52
CA SER A 365 10.83 21.97 -36.72
C SER A 365 10.64 20.64 -36.00
N TYR A 366 11.21 19.57 -36.53
CA TYR A 366 11.11 18.24 -35.91
C TYR A 366 12.45 17.49 -35.91
N SER A 367 12.53 16.52 -35.01
CA SER A 367 13.57 15.51 -34.92
C SER A 367 12.92 14.16 -34.61
N GLU A 368 13.65 13.05 -34.63
CA GLU A 368 13.10 11.75 -34.20
C GLU A 368 12.56 11.75 -32.75
N ILE A 369 12.96 12.72 -31.93
CA ILE A 369 12.74 12.72 -30.48
C ILE A 369 11.73 13.78 -30.03
N ILE A 370 11.76 14.99 -30.62
CA ILE A 370 10.92 16.14 -30.22
C ILE A 370 10.47 16.92 -31.46
N ASP A 371 9.18 17.29 -31.47
CA ASP A 371 8.60 18.29 -32.36
C ASP A 371 8.59 19.68 -31.69
N LEU A 372 9.25 20.66 -32.31
CA LEU A 372 9.36 22.04 -31.85
C LEU A 372 8.41 22.95 -32.63
N SER A 373 7.50 23.62 -31.94
CA SER A 373 6.65 24.65 -32.55
C SER A 373 7.40 25.99 -32.67
N THR A 374 8.16 26.36 -31.63
CA THR A 374 9.00 27.57 -31.61
C THR A 374 10.21 27.38 -30.70
N LEU A 375 11.38 27.91 -31.05
CA LEU A 375 12.53 28.06 -30.18
C LEU A 375 13.16 29.42 -30.43
N HIS A 376 13.27 30.23 -29.37
CA HIS A 376 13.99 31.48 -29.34
C HIS A 376 15.17 31.35 -28.37
N LEU A 377 16.36 31.79 -28.76
CA LEU A 377 17.53 31.89 -27.89
C LEU A 377 18.29 33.16 -28.23
N GLY A 378 18.24 34.16 -27.35
CA GLY A 378 19.06 35.35 -27.37
C GLY A 378 20.23 35.24 -26.39
N ALA A 379 21.43 35.57 -26.84
CA ALA A 379 22.61 35.69 -25.99
C ALA A 379 23.37 36.96 -26.36
N VAL A 380 23.76 37.75 -25.36
CA VAL A 380 24.60 38.94 -25.55
C VAL A 380 25.76 38.88 -24.57
N LEU A 381 26.96 39.16 -25.05
CA LEU A 381 28.19 39.28 -24.29
C LEU A 381 28.74 40.69 -24.54
N GLN A 382 28.93 41.47 -23.48
CA GLN A 382 29.54 42.79 -23.53
C GLN A 382 30.64 42.85 -22.47
N ASP A 383 31.87 42.96 -22.93
CA ASP A 383 33.10 42.81 -22.15
C ASP A 383 33.08 41.47 -21.39
N ASN A 384 32.88 41.53 -20.07
CA ASN A 384 32.78 40.36 -19.20
C ASN A 384 31.34 40.07 -18.74
N SER A 385 30.37 40.91 -19.10
CA SER A 385 28.96 40.73 -18.75
C SER A 385 28.24 39.93 -19.83
N PHE A 386 27.46 38.94 -19.44
CA PHE A 386 26.61 38.19 -20.36
C PHE A 386 25.14 38.30 -19.95
N SER A 387 24.25 38.28 -20.93
CA SER A 387 22.81 38.08 -20.77
C SER A 387 22.33 36.98 -21.71
N LEU A 388 21.37 36.20 -21.25
CA LEU A 388 20.78 35.08 -21.94
C LEU A 388 19.27 35.18 -21.80
N ASP A 389 18.53 34.97 -22.88
CA ASP A 389 17.08 34.84 -22.87
C ASP A 389 16.68 33.75 -23.85
N GLY A 390 15.63 33.01 -23.53
CA GLY A 390 15.18 31.96 -24.41
C GLY A 390 13.79 31.47 -24.08
N SER A 391 13.12 30.95 -25.09
CA SER A 391 11.83 30.29 -24.95
C SER A 391 11.73 29.14 -25.93
N VAL A 392 11.32 27.97 -25.45
CA VAL A 392 11.02 26.79 -26.26
C VAL A 392 9.53 26.47 -26.15
N GLY A 393 8.94 26.13 -27.28
CA GLY A 393 7.56 25.70 -27.43
C GLY A 393 7.53 24.44 -28.28
N SER A 394 6.73 23.48 -27.85
CA SER A 394 6.44 22.23 -28.57
C SER A 394 4.94 21.99 -28.57
N SER A 395 4.48 20.96 -29.28
CA SER A 395 3.10 20.45 -29.15
C SER A 395 2.77 20.03 -27.71
N SER A 396 3.79 19.59 -26.97
CA SER A 396 3.68 19.08 -25.61
C SER A 396 3.78 20.15 -24.52
N GLY A 397 4.34 21.33 -24.76
CA GLY A 397 4.55 22.30 -23.68
C GLY A 397 5.45 23.48 -24.04
N ASN A 398 5.69 24.36 -23.06
CA ASN A 398 6.55 25.52 -23.21
C ASN A 398 7.48 25.71 -22.01
N ALA A 399 8.66 26.27 -22.24
CA ALA A 399 9.57 26.71 -21.20
C ALA A 399 10.27 28.00 -21.63
N SER A 400 10.50 28.92 -20.71
CA SER A 400 11.30 30.12 -20.92
C SER A 400 12.36 30.27 -19.84
N PHE A 401 13.47 30.89 -20.19
CA PHE A 401 14.51 31.23 -19.23
C PHE A 401 15.12 32.59 -19.57
N THR A 402 15.60 33.27 -18.53
CA THR A 402 16.40 34.48 -18.65
C THR A 402 17.55 34.40 -17.67
N GLY A 403 18.71 34.93 -18.02
CA GLY A 403 19.88 34.89 -17.16
C GLY A 403 20.82 36.04 -17.46
N SER A 404 21.64 36.40 -16.47
CA SER A 404 22.71 37.37 -16.65
C SER A 404 23.84 37.11 -15.66
N GLY A 405 25.06 37.56 -15.98
CA GLY A 405 26.19 37.36 -15.09
C GLY A 405 27.47 38.02 -15.55
N TYR A 406 28.54 37.75 -14.81
CA TYR A 406 29.89 38.24 -15.05
C TYR A 406 30.89 37.08 -15.11
N LEU A 407 31.73 37.10 -16.14
CA LEU A 407 32.80 36.14 -16.37
C LEU A 407 34.12 36.69 -15.82
N GLY A 408 34.88 35.85 -15.13
CA GLY A 408 36.20 36.17 -14.58
C GLY A 408 37.33 35.69 -15.48
N SER A 409 38.54 35.64 -14.91
CA SER A 409 39.72 35.09 -15.59
C SER A 409 39.48 33.65 -16.04
N GLY A 410 39.77 33.34 -17.31
CA GLY A 410 39.57 32.01 -17.87
C GLY A 410 38.11 31.66 -18.18
N TRP A 411 37.24 32.66 -18.35
CA TRP A 411 35.82 32.49 -18.70
C TRP A 411 34.98 31.74 -17.64
N ILE A 412 35.48 31.66 -16.41
CA ILE A 412 34.76 31.07 -15.27
C ILE A 412 33.74 32.10 -14.75
N PRO A 413 32.45 31.75 -14.58
CA PRO A 413 31.46 32.65 -14.01
C PRO A 413 31.83 33.08 -12.59
N GLN A 414 32.01 34.38 -12.34
CA GLN A 414 32.18 34.92 -10.99
C GLN A 414 30.83 35.11 -10.29
N SER A 415 29.82 35.52 -11.05
CA SER A 415 28.44 35.62 -10.59
C SER A 415 27.50 35.37 -11.74
N TRP A 416 26.40 34.67 -11.51
CA TRP A 416 25.29 34.53 -12.45
C TRP A 416 23.96 34.54 -11.71
N VAL A 417 22.91 34.95 -12.40
CA VAL A 417 21.51 34.87 -12.00
C VAL A 417 20.75 34.25 -13.17
N LEU A 418 19.84 33.34 -12.89
CA LEU A 418 19.01 32.66 -13.88
C LEU A 418 17.58 32.55 -13.35
N GLN A 419 16.59 32.75 -14.20
CA GLN A 419 15.19 32.46 -13.93
C GLN A 419 14.69 31.55 -15.06
N ALA A 420 13.96 30.49 -14.72
CA ALA A 420 13.41 29.55 -15.67
C ALA A 420 12.00 29.10 -15.24
N ASP A 421 11.06 29.11 -16.18
CA ASP A 421 9.66 28.77 -15.95
C ASP A 421 9.17 27.87 -17.10
N GLY A 422 8.39 26.82 -16.82
CA GLY A 422 7.88 25.95 -17.88
C GLY A 422 6.85 24.92 -17.44
N GLU A 423 6.06 24.43 -18.40
CA GLU A 423 5.11 23.31 -18.27
C GLU A 423 5.23 22.39 -19.50
N VAL A 424 5.40 21.09 -19.26
CA VAL A 424 5.49 20.02 -20.27
C VAL A 424 4.38 19.00 -20.01
N ARG A 425 3.48 18.78 -20.97
CA ARG A 425 2.28 17.91 -20.90
C ARG A 425 2.44 16.55 -21.56
N ASP A 426 3.59 16.26 -22.17
CA ASP A 426 3.89 14.95 -22.73
C ASP A 426 5.38 14.64 -22.48
N LEU A 427 5.63 13.68 -21.60
CA LEU A 427 6.98 13.25 -21.20
C LEU A 427 7.28 11.84 -21.75
N THR A 428 6.53 11.36 -22.74
CA THR A 428 6.74 10.03 -23.33
C THR A 428 8.16 9.87 -23.90
N PHE A 429 8.78 10.96 -24.37
CA PHE A 429 10.17 10.98 -24.82
C PHE A 429 11.20 10.69 -23.71
N PHE A 430 10.84 10.73 -22.42
CA PHE A 430 11.73 10.30 -21.33
C PHE A 430 11.84 8.78 -21.24
N ARG A 431 10.86 8.02 -21.75
CA ARG A 431 10.87 6.54 -21.67
C ARG A 431 12.07 5.90 -22.37
N GLN A 432 12.57 6.50 -23.45
CA GLN A 432 13.75 6.04 -24.19
C GLN A 432 15.08 6.22 -23.43
N TYR A 433 15.10 7.02 -22.35
CA TYR A 433 16.28 7.28 -21.53
C TYR A 433 16.25 6.55 -20.18
N CYS A 434 15.14 5.90 -19.82
CA CYS A 434 15.02 5.08 -18.60
C CYS A 434 15.47 3.64 -18.85
N LEU A 435 16.39 3.13 -18.02
CA LEU A 435 17.03 1.82 -18.22
C LEU A 435 16.23 0.63 -17.65
N ASP A 436 15.34 0.83 -16.66
CA ASP A 436 14.64 -0.28 -15.97
C ASP A 436 13.15 -0.02 -15.67
N VAL A 437 12.82 1.06 -14.94
CA VAL A 437 11.42 1.39 -14.55
C VAL A 437 11.16 2.86 -14.87
N CYS A 438 10.31 3.13 -15.86
CA CYS A 438 9.93 4.51 -16.18
C CYS A 438 8.59 4.84 -15.52
N PRO A 439 8.51 5.86 -14.66
CA PRO A 439 7.23 6.39 -14.21
C PRO A 439 6.43 6.90 -15.41
N ASP A 440 5.14 6.62 -15.44
CA ASP A 440 4.21 7.31 -16.34
C ASP A 440 3.86 8.65 -15.70
N ILE A 441 4.07 9.75 -16.45
CA ILE A 441 3.87 11.11 -15.95
C ILE A 441 3.02 11.86 -16.97
N THR A 442 1.89 12.41 -16.50
CA THR A 442 0.98 13.18 -17.37
C THR A 442 1.55 14.56 -17.71
N SER A 443 2.08 15.29 -16.74
CA SER A 443 2.75 16.57 -17.01
C SER A 443 3.78 16.93 -15.94
N ALA A 444 4.76 17.77 -16.29
CA ALA A 444 5.71 18.39 -15.37
C ALA A 444 5.66 19.91 -15.48
N TYR A 445 5.97 20.61 -14.39
CA TYR A 445 6.08 22.07 -14.36
C TYR A 445 7.21 22.50 -13.43
N PHE A 446 7.77 23.68 -13.69
CA PHE A 446 8.80 24.28 -12.85
C PHE A 446 8.76 25.80 -12.93
N SER A 447 9.19 26.45 -11.84
CA SER A 447 9.43 27.89 -11.71
C SER A 447 10.61 28.06 -10.78
N LEU A 448 11.78 28.34 -11.35
CA LEU A 448 13.08 28.30 -10.69
C LEU A 448 13.80 29.64 -10.84
N SER A 449 14.46 30.09 -9.79
CA SER A 449 15.36 31.24 -9.78
C SER A 449 16.68 30.83 -9.13
N GLY A 450 17.79 30.96 -9.83
CA GLY A 450 19.11 30.57 -9.37
C GLY A 450 20.07 31.75 -9.34
N SER A 451 21.02 31.72 -8.42
CA SER A 451 22.20 32.57 -8.46
C SER A 451 23.43 31.82 -7.96
N GLY A 452 24.61 32.15 -8.48
CA GLY A 452 25.81 31.42 -8.11
C GLY A 452 27.09 31.94 -8.73
N SER A 453 28.15 31.15 -8.61
CA SER A 453 29.48 31.34 -9.19
C SER A 453 29.99 29.99 -9.70
N GLY A 454 31.22 29.93 -10.24
CA GLY A 454 31.87 28.68 -10.61
C GLY A 454 32.12 27.69 -9.45
N PHE A 455 31.92 28.10 -8.19
CA PHE A 455 32.22 27.30 -7.00
C PHE A 455 30.99 27.00 -6.11
N GLY A 456 29.82 27.52 -6.47
CA GLY A 456 28.61 27.28 -5.69
C GLY A 456 27.38 27.93 -6.33
N MET A 457 26.22 27.38 -6.05
CA MET A 457 24.94 27.86 -6.56
C MET A 457 23.84 27.73 -5.52
N ASN A 458 22.88 28.64 -5.58
CA ASN A 458 21.64 28.63 -4.81
C ASN A 458 20.50 28.72 -5.81
N ILE A 459 19.64 27.70 -5.86
CA ILE A 459 18.48 27.60 -6.74
C ILE A 459 17.25 27.56 -5.85
N ARG A 460 16.37 28.55 -5.96
CA ARG A 460 15.11 28.66 -5.25
C ARG A 460 13.93 28.59 -6.21
N GLY A 461 12.92 27.80 -5.88
CA GLY A 461 11.69 27.77 -6.65
C GLY A 461 10.86 26.53 -6.37
N SER A 462 9.89 26.29 -7.26
CA SER A 462 9.03 25.11 -7.21
C SER A 462 9.14 24.28 -8.49
N ALA A 463 9.03 22.96 -8.35
CA ALA A 463 8.93 22.02 -9.46
C ALA A 463 7.97 20.90 -9.09
N GLY A 464 7.29 20.31 -10.06
CA GLY A 464 6.38 19.21 -9.77
C GLY A 464 5.92 18.45 -11.01
N VAL A 465 5.27 17.33 -10.75
CA VAL A 465 4.67 16.45 -11.75
C VAL A 465 3.21 16.16 -11.41
N ARG A 466 2.39 15.91 -12.42
CA ARG A 466 0.97 15.51 -12.31
C ARG A 466 0.74 14.14 -12.93
N GLY A 467 -0.13 13.34 -12.31
CA GLY A 467 -0.49 12.00 -12.75
C GLY A 467 0.72 11.09 -12.87
N LEU A 468 1.36 10.82 -11.73
CA LEU A 468 2.49 9.89 -11.59
C LEU A 468 1.94 8.47 -11.38
N GLU A 469 2.29 7.54 -12.26
CA GLU A 469 2.01 6.11 -12.11
C GLU A 469 3.29 5.28 -12.21
N MET A 470 3.49 4.37 -11.26
CA MET A 470 4.60 3.42 -11.18
C MET A 470 4.06 2.06 -10.75
N GLU A 471 4.86 1.01 -10.89
CA GLU A 471 4.49 -0.30 -10.37
C GLU A 471 4.25 -0.22 -8.84
N GLY A 472 3.04 -0.57 -8.40
CA GLY A 472 2.66 -0.54 -6.98
C GLY A 472 2.35 0.85 -6.39
N MET A 473 2.55 1.95 -7.13
CA MET A 473 2.41 3.32 -6.62
C MET A 473 1.77 4.28 -7.64
N SER A 474 0.84 5.13 -7.20
CA SER A 474 0.37 6.27 -7.99
C SER A 474 0.16 7.52 -7.14
N ALA A 475 0.30 8.69 -7.76
CA ALA A 475 0.04 9.99 -7.14
C ALA A 475 -0.57 10.97 -8.14
N GLU A 476 -1.54 11.76 -7.70
CA GLU A 476 -2.18 12.78 -8.54
C GLU A 476 -1.23 13.95 -8.83
N ARG A 477 -0.44 14.36 -7.83
CA ARG A 477 0.58 15.41 -7.95
C ARG A 477 1.72 15.15 -6.97
N VAL A 478 2.94 15.38 -7.42
CA VAL A 478 4.13 15.50 -6.56
C VAL A 478 4.75 16.86 -6.83
N SER A 479 4.98 17.67 -5.80
CA SER A 479 5.62 18.97 -5.94
C SER A 479 6.65 19.22 -4.86
N VAL A 480 7.68 19.94 -5.24
CA VAL A 480 8.80 20.36 -4.39
C VAL A 480 8.84 21.88 -4.45
N ASP A 481 8.93 22.55 -3.31
CA ASP A 481 9.15 24.00 -3.20
C ASP A 481 10.27 24.24 -2.18
N GLY A 482 11.28 25.03 -2.54
CA GLY A 482 12.39 25.26 -1.62
C GLY A 482 13.62 25.88 -2.25
N THR A 483 14.73 25.75 -1.55
CA THR A 483 16.04 26.27 -1.92
C THR A 483 17.09 25.17 -1.92
N LEU A 484 17.64 24.85 -3.10
CA LEU A 484 18.78 23.98 -3.30
C LEU A 484 20.08 24.79 -3.25
N ASN A 485 20.97 24.45 -2.33
CA ASN A 485 22.30 25.01 -2.20
C ASN A 485 23.33 23.96 -2.61
N TYR A 486 24.29 24.36 -3.44
CA TYR A 486 25.46 23.57 -3.80
C TYR A 486 26.71 24.40 -3.56
N SER A 487 27.73 23.79 -2.96
CA SER A 487 29.04 24.41 -2.81
C SER A 487 30.17 23.40 -2.96
N THR A 488 31.25 23.84 -3.61
CA THR A 488 32.50 23.08 -3.76
C THR A 488 33.70 23.98 -3.48
N ARG A 489 34.75 23.42 -2.88
CA ARG A 489 35.98 24.19 -2.55
C ARG A 489 37.05 24.16 -3.65
N ASN A 490 36.98 23.30 -4.67
CA ASN A 490 37.84 23.33 -5.85
C ASN A 490 37.49 22.23 -6.88
N ILE A 491 37.79 22.45 -8.17
CA ILE A 491 37.59 21.48 -9.27
C ILE A 491 38.71 20.42 -9.29
N ILE A 492 39.83 20.67 -8.61
CA ILE A 492 41.02 19.80 -8.62
C ILE A 492 41.03 18.95 -7.34
N ALA A 493 40.70 17.66 -7.51
CA ALA A 493 40.87 16.53 -6.59
C ALA A 493 39.96 16.44 -5.35
N GLY A 494 38.92 15.60 -5.42
CA GLY A 494 38.44 14.76 -4.31
C GLY A 494 38.01 15.40 -2.97
N ILE A 495 37.73 16.71 -2.92
CA ILE A 495 37.35 17.46 -1.71
C ILE A 495 35.80 17.59 -1.63
N PRO A 496 35.19 17.66 -0.42
CA PRO A 496 33.74 17.51 -0.24
C PRO A 496 32.95 18.52 -1.06
N PHE A 497 32.02 18.02 -1.86
CA PHE A 497 30.88 18.81 -2.32
C PHE A 497 29.79 18.76 -1.24
N GLY A 498 29.12 19.88 -1.02
CA GLY A 498 27.95 19.97 -0.15
C GLY A 498 26.74 20.31 -1.00
N VAL A 499 25.72 19.45 -0.96
CA VAL A 499 24.37 19.75 -1.48
C VAL A 499 23.44 19.85 -0.30
N SER A 500 22.64 20.91 -0.19
CA SER A 500 21.55 20.97 0.79
C SER A 500 20.28 21.51 0.17
N PHE A 501 19.16 20.88 0.42
CA PHE A 501 17.83 21.32 0.04
C PHE A 501 17.08 21.75 1.30
N ASP A 502 16.55 22.96 1.32
CA ASP A 502 15.72 23.49 2.40
C ASP A 502 14.35 23.85 1.83
N GLY A 503 13.31 23.11 2.20
CA GLY A 503 11.99 23.26 1.62
C GLY A 503 11.02 22.11 1.90
N GLY A 504 9.89 22.14 1.18
CA GLY A 504 8.80 21.19 1.30
C GLY A 504 8.65 20.30 0.08
N ILE A 505 8.29 19.04 0.32
CA ILE A 505 7.78 18.09 -0.67
C ILE A 505 6.32 17.83 -0.32
N GLU A 506 5.42 17.95 -1.29
CA GLU A 506 3.98 17.71 -1.14
C GLU A 506 3.55 16.68 -2.18
N VAL A 507 2.84 15.64 -1.73
CA VAL A 507 2.25 14.59 -2.55
C VAL A 507 0.74 14.59 -2.35
N LEU A 508 -0.02 14.74 -3.43
CA LEU A 508 -1.48 14.62 -3.43
C LEU A 508 -1.94 13.30 -4.03
N GLY A 509 -2.96 12.70 -3.41
CA GLY A 509 -3.64 11.50 -3.90
C GLY A 509 -2.72 10.27 -3.99
N LEU A 510 -1.83 10.10 -3.02
CA LEU A 510 -0.90 8.97 -2.96
C LEU A 510 -1.66 7.66 -2.74
N LYS A 511 -1.34 6.64 -3.54
CA LYS A 511 -1.78 5.25 -3.36
C LYS A 511 -0.57 4.35 -3.56
N ALA A 512 -0.22 3.57 -2.55
CA ALA A 512 0.89 2.61 -2.59
C ALA A 512 0.51 1.36 -1.83
N GLU A 513 0.47 0.19 -2.49
CA GLU A 513 0.27 -1.15 -1.91
C GLU A 513 -0.48 -1.23 -0.56
N GLY A 514 -1.78 -0.89 -0.55
CA GLY A 514 -2.63 -1.00 0.64
C GLY A 514 -2.65 0.23 1.56
N VAL A 515 -1.84 1.24 1.26
CA VAL A 515 -1.81 2.56 1.91
C VAL A 515 -2.29 3.63 0.92
N ALA A 516 -3.15 4.53 1.37
CA ALA A 516 -3.56 5.69 0.57
C ALA A 516 -3.57 6.95 1.43
N ALA A 517 -3.21 8.10 0.87
CA ALA A 517 -3.27 9.39 1.54
C ALA A 517 -3.78 10.47 0.59
N ASP A 518 -4.69 11.34 1.05
CA ASP A 518 -5.16 12.45 0.20
C ASP A 518 -4.06 13.52 0.03
N THR A 519 -3.32 13.80 1.11
CA THR A 519 -2.16 14.71 1.13
C THR A 519 -1.09 14.15 2.06
N ALA A 520 0.17 14.16 1.60
CA ALA A 520 1.34 13.93 2.43
C ALA A 520 2.37 15.03 2.16
N SER A 521 2.81 15.75 3.19
CA SER A 521 3.82 16.80 3.08
C SER A 521 4.99 16.53 4.01
N LEU A 522 6.19 16.85 3.54
CA LEU A 522 7.44 16.74 4.27
C LEU A 522 8.19 18.06 4.13
N GLU A 523 8.42 18.79 5.22
CA GLU A 523 9.04 20.11 5.20
C GLU A 523 10.29 20.12 6.09
N GLY A 524 11.43 20.53 5.54
CA GLY A 524 12.67 20.59 6.31
C GLY A 524 13.93 20.75 5.48
N THR A 525 15.06 20.47 6.12
CA THR A 525 16.39 20.54 5.51
C THR A 525 16.96 19.15 5.26
N PHE A 526 17.46 18.94 4.04
CA PHE A 526 18.10 17.71 3.58
C PHE A 526 19.50 18.06 3.09
N GLY A 527 20.50 17.24 3.40
CA GLY A 527 21.90 17.56 3.13
C GLY A 527 22.70 16.33 2.74
N ILE A 528 23.66 16.52 1.84
CA ILE A 528 24.69 15.55 1.49
C ILE A 528 26.03 16.28 1.57
N ALA A 529 26.92 15.80 2.44
CA ALA A 529 28.28 16.31 2.57
C ALA A 529 29.28 15.14 2.46
N GLY A 530 29.97 15.02 1.32
CA GLY A 530 30.81 13.86 1.05
C GLY A 530 29.97 12.57 0.91
N SER A 531 30.12 11.64 1.85
CA SER A 531 29.34 10.39 1.92
C SER A 531 28.24 10.40 3.00
N VAL A 532 28.11 11.50 3.76
CA VAL A 532 27.15 11.61 4.85
C VAL A 532 25.86 12.25 4.34
N LEU A 533 24.74 11.58 4.56
CA LEU A 533 23.38 12.07 4.32
C LEU A 533 22.82 12.58 5.65
N SER A 534 22.17 13.73 5.64
CA SER A 534 21.50 14.30 6.81
C SER A 534 20.12 14.83 6.44
N ALA A 535 19.13 14.68 7.33
CA ALA A 535 17.83 15.31 7.18
C ALA A 535 17.28 15.76 8.53
N ASP A 536 16.52 16.85 8.55
CA ASP A 536 15.73 17.33 9.68
C ASP A 536 14.43 17.89 9.10
N ALA A 537 13.33 17.15 9.21
CA ALA A 537 12.08 17.47 8.51
C ALA A 537 10.82 17.03 9.28
N SER A 538 9.78 17.85 9.23
CA SER A 538 8.45 17.52 9.77
C SER A 538 7.57 16.89 8.69
N LEU A 539 6.98 15.74 9.01
CA LEU A 539 6.02 14.98 8.21
C LEU A 539 4.60 15.29 8.67
N LEU A 540 3.70 15.54 7.73
CA LEU A 540 2.26 15.66 7.94
C LEU A 540 1.52 14.85 6.87
N ILE A 541 0.59 13.99 7.29
CA ILE A 541 -0.29 13.23 6.40
C ILE A 541 -1.74 13.44 6.84
N ASP A 542 -2.58 13.98 5.95
CA ASP A 542 -3.95 14.37 6.32
C ASP A 542 -4.87 13.17 6.60
N SER A 543 -4.79 12.14 5.76
CA SER A 543 -5.73 11.02 5.75
C SER A 543 -5.05 9.71 5.34
N LEU A 544 -4.07 9.29 6.14
CA LEU A 544 -3.41 8.00 5.97
C LEU A 544 -4.44 6.86 6.19
N ARG A 545 -4.87 6.23 5.10
CA ARG A 545 -5.77 5.08 5.11
C ARG A 545 -4.96 3.81 5.19
N VAL A 546 -5.14 3.08 6.28
CA VAL A 546 -4.52 1.76 6.51
C VAL A 546 -5.66 0.81 6.89
N LEU A 547 -5.89 -0.22 6.08
CA LEU A 547 -7.02 -1.15 6.23
C LEU A 547 -8.38 -0.40 6.21
N SER A 548 -9.18 -0.51 7.27
CA SER A 548 -10.49 0.14 7.42
C SER A 548 -10.44 1.52 8.08
N ASP A 549 -9.27 1.95 8.56
CA ASP A 549 -9.13 3.15 9.37
C ASP A 549 -8.46 4.30 8.58
N VAL A 550 -8.72 5.53 9.02
CA VAL A 550 -8.14 6.76 8.46
C VAL A 550 -7.47 7.54 9.59
N PHE A 551 -6.20 7.90 9.42
CA PHE A 551 -5.38 8.58 10.42
C PHE A 551 -4.84 9.91 9.90
N HIS A 552 -4.92 10.94 10.74
CA HIS A 552 -4.09 12.14 10.61
C HIS A 552 -2.74 11.86 11.29
N THR A 553 -1.65 12.00 10.54
CA THR A 553 -0.29 11.64 10.97
C THR A 553 0.60 12.85 11.05
N THR A 554 1.34 13.02 12.15
CA THR A 554 2.41 14.01 12.28
C THR A 554 3.64 13.38 12.87
N ALA A 555 4.84 13.73 12.41
CA ALA A 555 6.10 13.27 12.99
C ALA A 555 7.27 14.20 12.62
N ASP A 556 8.32 14.25 13.44
CA ASP A 556 9.58 14.91 13.10
C ASP A 556 10.65 13.87 12.79
N ILE A 557 11.25 13.94 11.62
CA ILE A 557 12.21 12.96 11.09
C ILE A 557 13.60 13.60 11.09
N LYS A 558 14.54 12.96 11.77
CA LYS A 558 15.97 13.27 11.74
C LYS A 558 16.75 12.11 11.15
N LEU A 559 17.74 12.44 10.35
CA LEU A 559 18.67 11.49 9.75
C LEU A 559 20.09 12.04 9.90
N ASP A 560 20.99 11.20 10.37
CA ASP A 560 22.41 11.52 10.50
C ASP A 560 23.29 10.30 10.18
N GLU A 561 24.58 10.36 10.52
CA GLU A 561 25.54 9.27 10.29
C GLU A 561 25.26 8.01 11.14
N TYR A 562 24.42 8.11 12.18
CA TYR A 562 24.10 7.03 13.10
C TYR A 562 22.78 6.34 12.73
N GLY A 563 21.84 7.03 12.09
CA GLY A 563 20.57 6.42 11.71
C GLY A 563 19.42 7.38 11.46
N ILE A 564 18.21 6.83 11.47
CA ILE A 564 16.94 7.55 11.33
C ILE A 564 16.28 7.64 12.71
N ARG A 565 15.84 8.82 13.12
CA ARG A 565 15.05 9.05 14.32
C ARG A 565 13.75 9.75 13.95
N ILE A 566 12.64 9.25 14.46
CA ILE A 566 11.30 9.81 14.27
C ILE A 566 10.77 10.21 15.66
N ASP A 567 10.80 11.50 15.94
CA ASP A 567 10.31 12.11 17.17
C ASP A 567 8.83 12.47 17.03
N GLY A 568 8.05 12.34 18.12
CA GLY A 568 6.69 12.87 18.18
C GLY A 568 5.68 12.26 17.20
N LEU A 569 5.90 11.03 16.72
CA LEU A 569 4.97 10.34 15.83
C LEU A 569 3.59 10.27 16.49
N THR A 570 2.58 10.81 15.82
CA THR A 570 1.20 10.84 16.28
C THR A 570 0.29 10.34 15.17
N LEU A 571 -0.57 9.35 15.45
CA LEU A 571 -1.60 8.84 14.56
C LEU A 571 -2.99 9.06 15.20
N ALA A 572 -3.75 10.01 14.67
CA ALA A 572 -5.08 10.38 15.19
C ALA A 572 -6.20 9.92 14.23
N GLY A 573 -7.03 8.97 14.67
CA GLY A 573 -8.09 8.34 13.88
C GLY A 573 -9.51 8.83 14.18
N SER A 574 -10.47 8.48 13.31
CA SER A 574 -11.87 8.95 13.32
C SER A 574 -12.73 8.54 14.54
N ALA A 575 -12.26 7.63 15.39
CA ALA A 575 -12.98 7.12 16.56
C ALA A 575 -12.31 7.50 17.90
N ASP A 576 -11.81 8.74 18.01
CA ASP A 576 -10.99 9.22 19.13
C ASP A 576 -9.83 8.25 19.46
N ARG A 577 -9.24 7.66 18.41
CA ARG A 577 -8.05 6.80 18.50
C ARG A 577 -6.82 7.68 18.38
N LEU A 578 -5.92 7.59 19.34
CA LEU A 578 -4.65 8.33 19.32
C LEU A 578 -3.53 7.37 19.66
N TYR A 579 -2.57 7.22 18.76
CA TYR A 579 -1.34 6.49 18.98
C TYR A 579 -0.16 7.45 18.95
N THR A 580 0.76 7.31 19.89
CA THR A 580 2.02 8.06 19.89
C THR A 580 3.21 7.15 20.12
N ALA A 581 4.35 7.46 19.50
CA ALA A 581 5.62 6.75 19.71
C ALA A 581 6.82 7.62 19.30
N GLU A 582 8.00 7.23 19.74
CA GLU A 582 9.29 7.67 19.19
C GLU A 582 9.98 6.46 18.55
N ILE A 583 10.58 6.62 17.38
CA ILE A 583 11.23 5.52 16.65
C ILE A 583 12.68 5.88 16.39
N GLU A 584 13.61 4.97 16.62
CA GLU A 584 15.02 5.11 16.26
C GLU A 584 15.48 3.86 15.51
N VAL A 585 16.16 4.06 14.38
CA VAL A 585 16.70 3.00 13.54
C VAL A 585 18.18 3.31 13.32
N GLY A 586 19.05 2.55 13.97
CA GLY A 586 20.49 2.65 13.82
C GLY A 586 20.97 1.93 12.57
N THR A 587 21.87 2.55 11.80
CA THR A 587 22.47 1.93 10.60
C THR A 587 23.94 1.63 10.84
N GLY A 588 24.38 0.40 10.54
CA GLY A 588 25.72 -0.12 10.81
C GLY A 588 25.89 -1.56 10.30
N ASP A 589 26.86 -2.32 10.83
CA ASP A 589 27.00 -3.77 10.52
C ASP A 589 25.75 -4.57 10.95
N THR A 590 25.05 -4.08 11.98
CA THR A 590 23.74 -4.55 12.45
C THR A 590 22.75 -3.40 12.40
N THR A 591 21.56 -3.61 11.84
CA THR A 591 20.50 -2.59 11.86
C THR A 591 19.68 -2.76 13.13
N SER A 592 19.83 -1.86 14.09
CA SER A 592 19.01 -1.83 15.32
C SER A 592 17.75 -1.00 15.09
N PHE A 593 16.65 -1.39 15.71
CA PHE A 593 15.42 -0.60 15.76
C PHE A 593 14.91 -0.55 17.20
N SER A 594 14.53 0.64 17.66
CA SER A 594 13.81 0.85 18.90
C SER A 594 12.59 1.73 18.66
N VAL A 595 11.54 1.45 19.40
CA VAL A 595 10.33 2.25 19.49
C VAL A 595 10.10 2.50 20.96
N GLU A 596 10.12 3.76 21.37
CA GLU A 596 9.92 4.18 22.75
C GLU A 596 8.62 4.99 22.89
N GLU A 597 8.21 5.22 24.14
CA GLU A 597 7.02 5.99 24.47
C GLU A 597 5.72 5.56 23.75
N ILE A 598 5.55 4.25 23.52
CA ILE A 598 4.34 3.72 22.89
C ILE A 598 3.13 4.01 23.78
N ARG A 599 2.17 4.78 23.28
CA ARG A 599 0.89 5.05 23.95
C ARG A 599 -0.26 4.87 22.99
N ALA A 600 -1.38 4.38 23.52
CA ALA A 600 -2.61 4.19 22.77
C ALA A 600 -3.81 4.65 23.61
N THR A 601 -4.65 5.50 23.05
CA THR A 601 -5.90 5.97 23.66
C THR A 601 -7.06 5.72 22.72
N HIS A 602 -8.20 5.27 23.25
CA HIS A 602 -9.45 5.12 22.49
C HIS A 602 -10.62 5.72 23.29
N SER A 603 -11.35 6.67 22.71
CA SER A 603 -12.53 7.29 23.36
C SER A 603 -12.24 7.81 24.79
N LYS A 604 -11.04 8.41 24.98
CA LYS A 604 -10.46 8.89 26.26
C LYS A 604 -10.02 7.81 27.26
N LEU A 605 -10.24 6.53 26.97
CA LEU A 605 -9.68 5.43 27.76
C LEU A 605 -8.24 5.20 27.31
N ARG A 606 -7.31 5.21 28.27
CA ARG A 606 -5.92 4.81 28.02
C ARG A 606 -5.94 3.30 27.82
N VAL A 607 -5.45 2.83 26.69
CA VAL A 607 -5.31 1.40 26.38
C VAL A 607 -3.87 0.95 26.64
N ILE A 608 -2.90 1.82 26.36
CA ILE A 608 -1.48 1.65 26.69
C ILE A 608 -0.99 2.96 27.29
N THR A 609 -0.49 2.93 28.53
CA THR A 609 0.05 4.08 29.26
C THR A 609 1.51 4.35 28.91
N SER A 610 2.28 3.30 28.69
CA SER A 610 3.67 3.33 28.24
C SER A 610 4.04 1.99 27.61
N GLY A 611 5.06 1.99 26.77
CA GLY A 611 5.57 0.78 26.16
C GLY A 611 6.83 1.06 25.38
N GLY A 612 7.55 0.00 25.08
CA GLY A 612 8.75 0.06 24.28
C GLY A 612 8.97 -1.24 23.52
N LEU A 613 9.60 -1.13 22.35
CA LEU A 613 10.00 -2.24 21.51
C LEU A 613 11.45 -2.01 21.09
N SER A 614 12.29 -3.03 21.17
CA SER A 614 13.68 -2.94 20.72
C SER A 614 14.14 -4.26 20.12
N GLY A 615 14.97 -4.17 19.10
CA GLY A 615 15.50 -5.32 18.39
C GLY A 615 16.57 -4.94 17.38
N PHE A 616 17.08 -5.93 16.68
CA PHE A 616 18.07 -5.74 15.63
C PHE A 616 17.94 -6.82 14.56
N THR A 617 18.48 -6.54 13.37
CA THR A 617 18.63 -7.51 12.30
C THR A 617 20.10 -7.70 11.93
N GLU A 618 20.52 -8.96 11.83
CA GLU A 618 21.87 -9.37 11.46
C GLU A 618 21.78 -10.60 10.54
N ASN A 619 22.41 -10.55 9.37
CA ASN A 619 22.48 -11.68 8.41
C ASN A 619 21.11 -12.31 8.06
N GLY A 620 20.04 -11.52 7.97
CA GLY A 620 18.68 -11.99 7.67
C GLY A 620 17.95 -12.63 8.87
N THR A 621 18.51 -12.53 10.08
CA THR A 621 17.85 -12.90 11.33
C THR A 621 17.36 -11.64 12.04
N ILE A 622 16.07 -11.58 12.35
CA ILE A 622 15.43 -10.52 13.14
C ILE A 622 15.36 -10.98 14.59
N THR A 623 15.98 -10.24 15.49
CA THR A 623 15.89 -10.47 16.94
C THR A 623 15.07 -9.36 17.56
N LEU A 624 13.97 -9.72 18.22
CA LEU A 624 13.20 -8.86 19.11
C LEU A 624 13.75 -9.06 20.53
N ASP A 625 14.49 -8.08 21.02
CA ASP A 625 15.13 -8.13 22.35
C ASP A 625 14.06 -7.95 23.44
N THR A 626 13.23 -6.92 23.32
CA THR A 626 12.10 -6.70 24.23
C THR A 626 11.00 -5.90 23.54
N LEU A 627 9.76 -6.38 23.63
CA LEU A 627 8.53 -5.62 23.49
C LEU A 627 7.83 -5.63 24.85
N TRP A 628 7.59 -4.48 25.45
CA TRP A 628 6.79 -4.39 26.67
C TRP A 628 5.73 -3.31 26.51
N LEU A 629 4.53 -3.58 27.01
CA LEU A 629 3.39 -2.67 27.00
C LEU A 629 2.79 -2.67 28.42
N ASP A 630 2.57 -1.46 28.93
CA ASP A 630 1.90 -1.18 30.21
C ASP A 630 0.44 -0.78 29.90
N PRO A 631 -0.52 -1.73 29.92
CA PRO A 631 -1.94 -1.39 29.93
C PRO A 631 -2.34 -0.77 31.28
N PRO A 632 -3.57 -0.19 31.42
CA PRO A 632 -4.04 0.34 32.70
C PRO A 632 -4.00 -0.65 33.88
N VAL A 633 -4.08 -1.95 33.57
CA VAL A 633 -4.04 -3.04 34.55
C VAL A 633 -3.27 -4.21 33.94
N GLY A 634 -2.11 -4.51 34.53
CA GLY A 634 -1.23 -5.61 34.14
C GLY A 634 -0.03 -5.16 33.31
N ASP A 635 0.79 -6.13 32.91
CA ASP A 635 1.97 -5.94 32.09
C ASP A 635 1.95 -6.97 30.95
N PHE A 636 2.40 -6.56 29.77
CA PHE A 636 2.67 -7.45 28.65
C PHE A 636 4.15 -7.32 28.28
N ALA A 637 4.85 -8.44 28.16
CA ALA A 637 6.24 -8.50 27.69
C ALA A 637 6.40 -9.61 26.65
N MET A 638 7.22 -9.38 25.63
CA MET A 638 7.50 -10.34 24.57
C MET A 638 8.94 -10.20 24.07
N SER A 639 9.56 -11.32 23.71
CA SER A 639 10.87 -11.39 23.07
C SER A 639 10.88 -12.52 22.05
N GLY A 640 11.82 -12.52 21.11
CA GLY A 640 11.86 -13.57 20.10
C GLY A 640 12.94 -13.40 19.04
N ILE A 641 13.11 -14.44 18.23
CA ILE A 641 14.05 -14.48 17.11
C ILE A 641 13.33 -15.08 15.90
N LEU A 642 13.48 -14.46 14.72
CA LEU A 642 12.96 -14.94 13.46
C LEU A 642 14.09 -15.00 12.43
N SER A 643 14.30 -16.17 11.84
CA SER A 643 15.28 -16.44 10.77
C SER A 643 14.69 -17.40 9.74
N ALA A 644 15.41 -17.67 8.65
CA ALA A 644 14.96 -18.63 7.63
C ALA A 644 14.77 -20.07 8.17
N GLU A 645 15.50 -20.45 9.22
CA GLU A 645 15.49 -21.83 9.75
C GLU A 645 14.86 -21.96 11.14
N LYS A 646 14.63 -20.84 11.84
CA LYS A 646 14.19 -20.82 13.23
C LYS A 646 13.28 -19.64 13.53
N MET A 647 12.16 -19.89 14.21
CA MET A 647 11.30 -18.90 14.84
C MET A 647 11.17 -19.22 16.33
N GLU A 648 11.47 -18.27 17.20
CA GLU A 648 11.33 -18.36 18.65
C GLU A 648 10.56 -17.15 19.15
N MET A 649 9.57 -17.35 20.02
CA MET A 649 8.78 -16.30 20.62
C MET A 649 8.48 -16.68 22.07
N HIS A 650 8.70 -15.75 22.98
CA HIS A 650 8.31 -15.85 24.37
C HIS A 650 7.47 -14.62 24.72
N ALA A 651 6.28 -14.80 25.27
CA ALA A 651 5.41 -13.72 25.71
C ALA A 651 4.86 -14.00 27.10
N ASP A 652 5.04 -13.06 28.00
CA ASP A 652 4.50 -13.08 29.36
C ASP A 652 3.47 -11.97 29.51
N ILE A 653 2.33 -12.35 30.09
CA ILE A 653 1.20 -11.48 30.37
C ILE A 653 0.93 -11.61 31.86
N VAL A 654 1.03 -10.52 32.62
CA VAL A 654 0.93 -10.54 34.08
C VAL A 654 -0.17 -9.59 34.53
N ASN A 655 -1.05 -10.02 35.42
CA ASN A 655 -2.14 -9.22 35.99
C ASN A 655 -3.04 -8.49 34.97
N PHE A 656 -3.27 -9.08 33.81
CA PHE A 656 -3.96 -8.42 32.70
C PHE A 656 -5.48 -8.44 32.86
N ASP A 657 -6.12 -7.28 32.82
CA ASP A 657 -7.58 -7.17 32.95
C ASP A 657 -8.31 -7.54 31.64
N LEU A 658 -9.01 -8.67 31.67
CA LEU A 658 -9.74 -9.20 30.51
C LEU A 658 -10.92 -8.31 30.08
N SER A 659 -11.46 -7.48 30.98
CA SER A 659 -12.55 -6.55 30.63
C SER A 659 -12.09 -5.42 29.70
N SER A 660 -10.83 -5.01 29.84
CA SER A 660 -10.21 -4.03 28.94
C SER A 660 -9.88 -4.65 27.57
N PHE A 661 -9.55 -5.94 27.54
CA PHE A 661 -9.19 -6.68 26.33
C PHE A 661 -10.37 -7.14 25.47
N SER A 662 -11.52 -7.45 26.06
CA SER A 662 -12.73 -7.83 25.31
C SER A 662 -13.18 -6.74 24.34
N THR A 663 -12.91 -5.47 24.68
CA THR A 663 -13.18 -4.30 23.83
C THR A 663 -12.33 -4.28 22.55
N PHE A 664 -11.12 -4.87 22.57
CA PHE A 664 -10.19 -4.90 21.43
C PHE A 664 -10.25 -6.21 20.64
N SER A 665 -10.50 -7.34 21.31
CA SER A 665 -10.38 -8.69 20.73
C SER A 665 -11.66 -9.25 20.10
N GLY A 666 -12.79 -8.55 20.22
CA GLY A 666 -14.08 -9.03 19.72
C GLY A 666 -14.66 -10.21 20.51
N LEU A 667 -14.08 -10.53 21.66
CA LEU A 667 -14.65 -11.47 22.63
C LEU A 667 -15.97 -10.90 23.19
N PRO A 668 -16.92 -11.74 23.63
CA PRO A 668 -18.17 -11.28 24.23
C PRO A 668 -17.88 -10.29 25.37
N ALA A 669 -18.54 -9.13 25.36
CA ALA A 669 -18.27 -7.99 26.27
C ALA A 669 -18.52 -8.29 27.76
N ASP A 670 -18.95 -9.51 28.09
CA ASP A 670 -19.41 -9.90 29.42
C ASP A 670 -18.34 -10.67 30.22
N MET A 671 -17.14 -10.86 29.67
CA MET A 671 -16.02 -11.50 30.37
C MET A 671 -15.18 -10.47 31.16
N SER A 672 -14.97 -10.73 32.45
CA SER A 672 -14.00 -10.00 33.30
C SER A 672 -13.15 -10.99 34.11
N GLY A 673 -12.06 -10.51 34.68
CA GLY A 673 -11.09 -11.31 35.45
C GLY A 673 -9.66 -10.87 35.19
N VAL A 674 -8.73 -11.33 36.04
CA VAL A 674 -7.31 -10.97 35.94
C VAL A 674 -6.50 -12.17 35.42
N GLY A 675 -5.96 -12.04 34.21
CA GLY A 675 -5.22 -13.09 33.52
C GLY A 675 -3.70 -13.00 33.71
N ASN A 676 -3.07 -14.14 33.96
CA ASN A 676 -1.63 -14.35 33.87
C ASN A 676 -1.37 -15.43 32.84
N PHE A 677 -0.55 -15.19 31.82
CA PHE A 677 -0.26 -16.14 30.75
C PHE A 677 1.23 -16.11 30.42
N SER A 678 1.81 -17.28 30.15
CA SER A 678 3.15 -17.43 29.60
C SER A 678 3.04 -18.29 28.35
N ILE A 679 3.48 -17.73 27.23
CA ILE A 679 3.42 -18.31 25.90
C ILE A 679 4.85 -18.49 25.42
N SER A 680 5.19 -19.70 25.01
CA SER A 680 6.47 -19.98 24.35
C SER A 680 6.20 -20.72 23.06
N TYR A 681 6.85 -20.30 21.99
CA TYR A 681 6.76 -20.92 20.68
C TYR A 681 8.16 -21.01 20.08
N LEU A 682 8.50 -22.17 19.55
CA LEU A 682 9.76 -22.47 18.89
C LEU A 682 9.44 -23.35 17.68
N SER A 683 9.85 -22.94 16.51
CA SER A 683 9.76 -23.72 15.27
C SER A 683 11.12 -23.75 14.62
N ASP A 684 11.60 -24.95 14.26
CA ASP A 684 12.85 -25.15 13.54
C ASP A 684 12.74 -26.29 12.50
N THR A 685 13.86 -26.69 11.89
CA THR A 685 13.90 -27.82 10.94
C THR A 685 13.50 -29.18 11.53
N THR A 686 13.44 -29.30 12.86
CA THR A 686 13.09 -30.53 13.58
C THR A 686 11.63 -30.62 13.98
N GLY A 687 10.92 -29.48 14.05
CA GLY A 687 9.47 -29.43 14.26
C GLY A 687 8.99 -28.18 15.00
N VAL A 688 7.72 -28.20 15.40
CA VAL A 688 7.07 -27.14 16.18
C VAL A 688 7.00 -27.54 17.65
N HIS A 689 7.42 -26.63 18.52
CA HIS A 689 7.35 -26.70 19.97
C HIS A 689 6.60 -25.47 20.49
N GLY A 690 5.50 -25.67 21.19
CA GLY A 690 4.73 -24.58 21.79
C GLY A 690 4.33 -24.93 23.22
N SER A 691 4.21 -23.94 24.09
CA SER A 691 3.56 -24.07 25.38
C SER A 691 2.77 -22.81 25.70
N LEU A 692 1.57 -22.99 26.23
CA LEU A 692 0.71 -21.94 26.72
C LEU A 692 0.26 -22.36 28.12
N ILE A 693 0.74 -21.64 29.13
CA ILE A 693 0.35 -21.84 30.53
C ILE A 693 -0.29 -20.55 31.01
N GLY A 694 -1.43 -20.62 31.69
CA GLY A 694 -2.03 -19.43 32.24
C GLY A 694 -3.09 -19.68 33.30
N GLN A 695 -3.46 -18.60 33.98
CA GLN A 695 -4.49 -18.57 35.01
C GLN A 695 -5.27 -17.27 34.92
N ILE A 696 -6.60 -17.37 34.87
CA ILE A 696 -7.52 -16.26 35.03
C ILE A 696 -8.07 -16.31 36.45
N SER A 697 -7.88 -15.26 37.24
CA SER A 697 -8.39 -15.15 38.62
C SER A 697 -9.72 -14.40 38.64
N ASP A 698 -10.64 -14.87 39.47
CA ASP A 698 -12.00 -14.34 39.65
C ASP A 698 -12.77 -14.09 38.33
N PRO A 699 -12.79 -15.03 37.35
CA PRO A 699 -13.48 -14.77 36.11
C PRO A 699 -14.99 -14.63 36.33
N VAL A 700 -15.56 -13.60 35.71
CA VAL A 700 -17.01 -13.38 35.65
C VAL A 700 -17.46 -13.42 34.20
N TYR A 701 -18.51 -14.19 33.93
CA TYR A 701 -19.17 -14.22 32.62
C TYR A 701 -20.69 -14.09 32.84
N GLY A 702 -21.29 -12.95 32.50
CA GLY A 702 -22.72 -12.72 32.79
C GLY A 702 -23.06 -12.86 34.29
N GLN A 703 -23.85 -13.89 34.66
CA GLN A 703 -24.20 -14.21 36.06
C GLN A 703 -23.18 -15.15 36.74
N PHE A 704 -22.24 -15.72 35.98
CA PHE A 704 -21.33 -16.77 36.44
C PHE A 704 -20.08 -16.19 37.08
N ARG A 705 -19.72 -16.68 38.28
CA ARG A 705 -18.47 -16.35 38.96
C ARG A 705 -17.72 -17.63 39.29
N MET A 706 -16.43 -17.64 39.01
CA MET A 706 -15.51 -18.75 39.30
C MET A 706 -14.34 -18.24 40.13
N ASP A 707 -13.64 -19.13 40.83
CA ASP A 707 -12.43 -18.78 41.59
C ASP A 707 -11.28 -18.53 40.62
N SER A 708 -11.08 -19.46 39.69
CA SER A 708 -10.08 -19.30 38.63
C SER A 708 -10.30 -20.24 37.45
N ILE A 709 -9.70 -19.91 36.31
CA ILE A 709 -9.56 -20.81 35.15
C ILE A 709 -8.06 -21.02 34.91
N THR A 710 -7.58 -22.25 34.95
CA THR A 710 -6.17 -22.60 34.67
C THR A 710 -6.06 -23.31 33.33
N LEU A 711 -5.03 -22.97 32.56
CA LEU A 711 -4.74 -23.45 31.23
C LEU A 711 -3.31 -23.98 31.16
N ASP A 712 -3.12 -25.20 30.66
CA ASP A 712 -1.81 -25.80 30.37
C ASP A 712 -1.92 -26.60 29.06
N ILE A 713 -1.33 -26.05 28.00
CA ILE A 713 -1.33 -26.60 26.65
C ILE A 713 0.12 -26.65 26.18
N SER A 714 0.51 -27.75 25.53
CA SER A 714 1.82 -27.90 24.91
C SER A 714 1.72 -28.61 23.55
N ALA A 715 2.50 -28.15 22.59
CA ALA A 715 2.71 -28.78 21.31
C ALA A 715 4.18 -29.20 21.21
N ARG A 716 4.45 -30.42 20.75
CA ARG A 716 5.81 -30.92 20.53
C ARG A 716 5.81 -31.87 19.34
N ASN A 717 6.54 -31.49 18.29
CA ASN A 717 6.60 -32.24 17.02
C ASN A 717 5.17 -32.44 16.47
N ASN A 718 4.74 -33.68 16.26
CA ASN A 718 3.39 -34.01 15.79
C ASN A 718 2.33 -34.11 16.90
N ALA A 719 2.71 -33.98 18.18
CA ALA A 719 1.78 -34.14 19.30
C ALA A 719 1.29 -32.78 19.83
N PHE A 720 -0.03 -32.66 20.01
CA PHE A 720 -0.69 -31.56 20.68
C PHE A 720 -1.33 -32.08 21.97
N ASN A 721 -0.83 -31.62 23.12
CA ASN A 721 -1.30 -32.02 24.44
C ASN A 721 -1.96 -30.84 25.13
N VAL A 722 -3.21 -31.02 25.52
CA VAL A 722 -3.89 -30.20 26.51
C VAL A 722 -3.71 -30.92 27.85
N ASN A 723 -2.73 -30.48 28.64
CA ASN A 723 -2.45 -31.05 29.96
C ASN A 723 -3.57 -30.68 30.95
N GLY A 724 -4.27 -29.58 30.73
CA GLY A 724 -5.45 -29.22 31.49
C GLY A 724 -6.05 -27.88 31.12
N ILE A 725 -7.36 -27.84 30.91
CA ILE A 725 -8.17 -26.63 30.95
C ILE A 725 -9.16 -26.82 32.09
N TYR A 726 -8.91 -26.20 33.24
CA TYR A 726 -9.73 -26.38 34.44
C TYR A 726 -10.39 -25.07 34.87
N ALA A 727 -11.69 -25.13 35.09
CA ALA A 727 -12.44 -24.13 35.84
C ALA A 727 -12.54 -24.58 37.31
N TRP A 728 -12.25 -23.66 38.22
CA TRP A 728 -12.31 -23.86 39.67
C TRP A 728 -13.48 -23.06 40.24
N HIS A 729 -14.34 -23.71 41.00
CA HIS A 729 -15.47 -23.09 41.68
C HIS A 729 -15.61 -23.69 43.09
N ASP A 730 -15.58 -22.85 44.13
CA ASP A 730 -15.56 -23.27 45.53
C ASP A 730 -14.48 -24.32 45.84
N GLY A 731 -13.32 -24.21 45.17
CA GLY A 731 -12.21 -25.15 45.28
C GLY A 731 -12.39 -26.51 44.58
N VAL A 732 -13.51 -26.73 43.87
CA VAL A 732 -13.76 -27.93 43.05
C VAL A 732 -13.35 -27.66 41.60
N ARG A 733 -12.58 -28.57 41.00
CA ARG A 733 -12.13 -28.47 39.60
C ARG A 733 -13.07 -29.21 38.65
N SER A 734 -13.37 -28.59 37.52
CA SER A 734 -13.98 -29.23 36.34
C SER A 734 -13.16 -28.85 35.11
N GLY A 735 -12.86 -29.77 34.21
CA GLY A 735 -12.02 -29.46 33.07
C GLY A 735 -11.80 -30.56 32.05
N LEU A 736 -10.87 -30.27 31.14
CA LEU A 736 -10.57 -31.05 29.96
C LEU A 736 -9.07 -31.35 29.88
N GLN A 737 -8.72 -32.60 29.56
CA GLN A 737 -7.40 -33.01 29.12
C GLN A 737 -7.51 -33.71 27.76
N MET A 738 -6.52 -33.54 26.90
CA MET A 738 -6.56 -34.10 25.55
C MET A 738 -5.15 -34.34 25.02
N ARG A 739 -4.99 -35.38 24.21
CA ARG A 739 -3.80 -35.63 23.41
C ARG A 739 -4.20 -35.96 21.98
N ALA A 740 -3.66 -35.21 21.03
CA ALA A 740 -3.81 -35.43 19.60
C ALA A 740 -2.45 -35.61 18.93
N VAL A 741 -2.40 -36.39 17.85
CA VAL A 741 -1.19 -36.67 17.07
C VAL A 741 -1.43 -36.40 15.58
N ASP A 742 -0.38 -36.04 14.85
CA ASP A 742 -0.42 -35.68 13.43
C ASP A 742 -1.37 -34.50 13.13
N VAL A 743 -1.35 -33.51 14.02
CA VAL A 743 -2.18 -32.30 13.94
C VAL A 743 -1.68 -31.30 12.89
N TRP A 744 -0.39 -31.39 12.55
CA TRP A 744 0.31 -30.46 11.67
C TRP A 744 0.52 -31.09 10.28
N ALA A 745 -0.03 -30.46 9.24
CA ALA A 745 0.25 -30.78 7.85
C ALA A 745 0.85 -29.55 7.14
N GLY A 746 2.15 -29.32 7.35
CA GLY A 746 2.77 -28.04 6.95
C GLY A 746 2.43 -26.93 7.95
N THR A 747 1.95 -25.78 7.46
CA THR A 747 1.50 -24.65 8.29
C THR A 747 0.03 -24.75 8.75
N ASP A 748 -0.73 -25.68 8.18
CA ASP A 748 -2.17 -25.81 8.46
C ASP A 748 -2.41 -26.79 9.63
N ALA A 749 -3.19 -26.33 10.60
CA ALA A 749 -3.64 -27.13 11.74
C ALA A 749 -5.06 -27.67 11.47
N ALA A 750 -5.24 -28.99 11.55
CA ALA A 750 -6.54 -29.62 11.46
C ALA A 750 -6.80 -30.48 12.70
N LEU A 751 -7.52 -29.92 13.67
CA LEU A 751 -8.06 -30.68 14.82
C LEU A 751 -9.31 -31.44 14.37
N LEU A 752 -9.10 -32.50 13.59
CA LEU A 752 -10.13 -33.47 13.26
C LEU A 752 -10.22 -34.52 14.36
N PHE A 753 -11.42 -35.03 14.65
CA PHE A 753 -11.65 -36.05 15.68
C PHE A 753 -10.81 -37.33 15.44
N ASP A 754 -10.42 -37.64 14.20
CA ASP A 754 -9.58 -38.79 13.88
C ASP A 754 -8.13 -38.64 14.37
N LYS A 755 -7.68 -37.43 14.70
CA LYS A 755 -6.34 -37.14 15.22
C LYS A 755 -6.23 -37.20 16.74
N ILE A 756 -7.37 -37.24 17.45
CA ILE A 756 -7.41 -37.35 18.92
C ILE A 756 -7.04 -38.79 19.31
N GLN A 757 -5.95 -38.94 20.07
CA GLN A 757 -5.50 -40.22 20.60
C GLN A 757 -6.13 -40.50 21.97
N TRP A 758 -6.28 -39.48 22.80
CA TRP A 758 -6.84 -39.59 24.14
C TRP A 758 -7.54 -38.28 24.56
N LEU A 759 -8.63 -38.36 25.30
CA LEU A 759 -9.44 -37.24 25.76
C LEU A 759 -10.09 -37.59 27.10
N GLU A 760 -9.95 -36.73 28.09
CA GLU A 760 -10.64 -36.86 29.38
C GLU A 760 -11.37 -35.55 29.69
N LEU A 761 -12.68 -35.63 29.90
CA LEU A 761 -13.52 -34.54 30.37
C LEU A 761 -14.04 -34.90 31.76
N GLU A 762 -13.76 -34.05 32.73
CA GLU A 762 -14.20 -34.20 34.12
C GLU A 762 -15.05 -32.99 34.50
N VAL A 763 -16.25 -33.26 34.98
CA VAL A 763 -17.22 -32.29 35.47
C VAL A 763 -17.51 -32.70 36.90
N ASN A 764 -17.33 -31.80 37.86
CA ASN A 764 -17.54 -32.06 39.28
C ASN A 764 -18.44 -31.00 39.90
N ASP A 765 -19.45 -31.46 40.64
CA ASP A 765 -20.37 -30.64 41.44
C ASP A 765 -20.99 -29.44 40.69
N ILE A 766 -21.34 -29.64 39.41
CA ILE A 766 -22.00 -28.62 38.62
C ILE A 766 -23.46 -28.44 39.10
N GLY A 767 -23.80 -27.19 39.40
CA GLY A 767 -25.12 -26.79 39.90
C GLY A 767 -26.27 -26.88 38.88
N ASP A 768 -27.41 -26.27 39.25
CA ASP A 768 -28.65 -26.22 38.43
C ASP A 768 -28.47 -25.71 37.00
N TRP A 769 -27.42 -24.91 36.75
CA TRP A 769 -27.20 -24.23 35.47
C TRP A 769 -26.99 -25.18 34.29
N LEU A 770 -26.46 -26.39 34.50
CA LEU A 770 -26.30 -27.39 33.44
C LEU A 770 -27.63 -27.68 32.74
N PHE A 771 -28.72 -27.74 33.50
CA PHE A 771 -30.05 -28.03 32.99
C PHE A 771 -30.76 -26.80 32.42
N TYR A 772 -30.22 -25.59 32.62
CA TYR A 772 -30.74 -24.37 32.02
C TYR A 772 -30.10 -24.05 30.66
N ILE A 773 -28.86 -24.47 30.43
CA ILE A 773 -28.18 -24.31 29.12
C ILE A 773 -28.54 -25.42 28.12
N LEU A 774 -28.91 -26.60 28.62
CA LEU A 774 -29.36 -27.70 27.77
C LEU A 774 -30.81 -27.45 27.35
N PRO A 775 -31.18 -27.64 26.07
CA PRO A 775 -32.56 -27.57 25.59
C PRO A 775 -33.36 -28.79 26.09
N SER A 776 -33.58 -28.86 27.41
CA SER A 776 -34.24 -29.97 28.10
C SER A 776 -35.59 -29.52 28.65
N PRO A 777 -36.65 -30.35 28.55
CA PRO A 777 -37.97 -30.06 29.14
C PRO A 777 -37.98 -30.23 30.68
N VAL A 778 -36.87 -29.89 31.32
CA VAL A 778 -36.58 -30.21 32.71
C VAL A 778 -35.98 -28.98 33.39
N LYS A 779 -36.48 -28.64 34.57
CA LYS A 779 -35.89 -27.63 35.45
C LYS A 779 -35.44 -28.28 36.74
N THR A 780 -34.32 -27.84 37.28
CA THR A 780 -33.80 -28.35 38.55
C THR A 780 -33.74 -27.24 39.60
N MET A 781 -33.77 -27.64 40.86
CA MET A 781 -33.40 -26.82 42.00
C MET A 781 -32.52 -27.67 42.94
N GLY A 782 -31.35 -27.15 43.29
CA GLY A 782 -30.35 -27.83 44.11
C GLY A 782 -29.77 -29.08 43.43
N ALA A 783 -29.50 -29.02 42.12
CA ALA A 783 -28.75 -30.04 41.41
C ALA A 783 -27.25 -29.94 41.73
N SER A 784 -26.61 -31.11 41.81
CA SER A 784 -25.16 -31.32 41.85
C SER A 784 -24.87 -32.45 40.87
N VAL A 785 -24.15 -32.14 39.80
CA VAL A 785 -23.85 -33.08 38.69
C VAL A 785 -22.35 -33.29 38.63
N SER A 786 -21.94 -34.56 38.63
CA SER A 786 -20.56 -34.95 38.37
C SER A 786 -20.51 -35.97 37.25
N ALA A 787 -19.68 -35.74 36.23
CA ALA A 787 -19.54 -36.61 35.07
C ALA A 787 -18.08 -36.72 34.65
N ARG A 788 -17.65 -37.91 34.24
CA ARG A 788 -16.34 -38.20 33.68
C ARG A 788 -16.53 -38.93 32.35
N ILE A 789 -15.92 -38.39 31.30
CA ILE A 789 -15.89 -38.99 29.97
C ILE A 789 -14.42 -39.22 29.62
N GLU A 790 -14.05 -40.45 29.31
CA GLU A 790 -12.70 -40.82 28.90
C GLU A 790 -12.76 -41.53 27.55
N TYR A 791 -12.04 -41.01 26.56
CA TYR A 791 -11.95 -41.55 25.21
C TYR A 791 -10.48 -41.88 24.91
N GLU A 792 -10.23 -43.06 24.38
CA GLU A 792 -8.91 -43.49 23.94
C GLU A 792 -9.01 -44.21 22.58
N LYS A 793 -8.18 -43.80 21.62
CA LYS A 793 -8.14 -44.35 20.27
C LYS A 793 -6.96 -45.33 20.14
N ASN A 794 -7.29 -46.59 19.84
CA ASN A 794 -6.34 -47.65 19.51
C ASN A 794 -6.16 -47.76 17.98
N SER A 795 -5.20 -48.56 17.52
CA SER A 795 -4.78 -48.59 16.11
C SER A 795 -5.88 -48.92 15.09
N GLU A 796 -6.93 -49.64 15.47
CA GLU A 796 -8.10 -49.97 14.63
C GLU A 796 -9.45 -49.81 15.35
N ASP A 797 -9.47 -49.36 16.61
CA ASP A 797 -10.67 -49.34 17.47
C ASP A 797 -10.63 -48.17 18.46
N TYR A 798 -11.69 -47.91 19.21
CA TYR A 798 -11.74 -46.88 20.25
C TYR A 798 -12.41 -47.40 21.52
N SER A 799 -11.94 -46.95 22.68
CA SER A 799 -12.62 -47.12 23.96
C SER A 799 -13.20 -45.79 24.41
N LEU A 800 -14.47 -45.80 24.83
CA LEU A 800 -15.13 -44.67 25.46
C LEU A 800 -15.72 -45.14 26.78
N GLU A 801 -15.36 -44.47 27.86
CA GLU A 801 -15.95 -44.64 29.19
C GLU A 801 -16.73 -43.37 29.57
N ILE A 802 -17.96 -43.53 30.05
CA ILE A 802 -18.81 -42.45 30.53
C ILE A 802 -19.34 -42.86 31.89
N GLN A 803 -19.04 -42.06 32.91
CA GLN A 803 -19.61 -42.18 34.24
C GLN A 803 -20.25 -40.84 34.60
N ALA A 804 -21.55 -40.80 34.84
CA ALA A 804 -22.21 -39.59 35.30
C ALA A 804 -23.09 -39.90 36.51
N SER A 805 -23.12 -38.98 37.45
CA SER A 805 -23.99 -39.01 38.61
C SER A 805 -24.57 -37.62 38.83
N ALA A 806 -25.83 -37.54 39.21
CA ALA A 806 -26.42 -36.28 39.63
C ALA A 806 -27.30 -36.51 40.85
N ARG A 807 -27.23 -35.57 41.79
CA ARG A 807 -28.15 -35.47 42.92
C ARG A 807 -28.92 -34.18 42.78
N ILE A 808 -30.24 -34.27 42.75
CA ILE A 808 -31.12 -33.12 42.48
C ILE A 808 -32.17 -33.08 43.57
N ASN A 809 -32.23 -31.97 44.31
CA ASN A 809 -33.22 -31.84 45.39
C ASN A 809 -34.65 -31.84 44.84
N ARG A 810 -34.90 -31.11 43.75
CA ARG A 810 -36.19 -31.09 43.04
C ARG A 810 -36.00 -31.04 41.53
N LEU A 811 -36.63 -31.96 40.83
CA LEU A 811 -36.66 -32.05 39.38
C LEU A 811 -38.08 -31.80 38.88
N TYR A 812 -38.26 -30.77 38.06
CA TYR A 812 -39.52 -30.42 37.44
C TYR A 812 -39.51 -30.81 35.97
N ILE A 813 -40.31 -31.80 35.59
CA ILE A 813 -40.53 -32.15 34.18
C ILE A 813 -41.63 -31.24 33.66
N THR A 814 -41.24 -30.15 33.00
CA THR A 814 -42.14 -29.04 32.67
C THR A 814 -43.27 -29.45 31.73
N VAL A 815 -43.01 -30.37 30.81
CA VAL A 815 -44.00 -30.89 29.85
C VAL A 815 -45.05 -31.76 30.51
N LEU A 816 -44.70 -32.49 31.58
CA LEU A 816 -45.61 -33.41 32.27
C LEU A 816 -46.21 -32.81 33.55
N GLY A 817 -45.71 -31.66 34.01
CA GLY A 817 -46.10 -31.08 35.30
C GLY A 817 -45.72 -31.95 36.50
N ILE A 818 -44.77 -32.87 36.35
CA ILE A 818 -44.33 -33.80 37.40
C ILE A 818 -43.16 -33.19 38.16
N GLU A 819 -43.26 -33.16 39.49
CA GLU A 819 -42.17 -32.84 40.40
C GLU A 819 -41.64 -34.14 41.02
N LEU A 820 -40.33 -34.38 40.90
CA LEU A 820 -39.63 -35.50 41.51
C LEU A 820 -38.67 -34.97 42.59
N PRO A 821 -38.85 -35.31 43.87
CA PRO A 821 -37.91 -34.93 44.92
C PRO A 821 -36.74 -35.91 45.04
N ASN A 822 -35.61 -35.42 45.53
CA ASN A 822 -34.40 -36.19 45.85
C ASN A 822 -34.00 -37.14 44.72
N VAL A 823 -33.92 -36.62 43.50
CA VAL A 823 -33.56 -37.42 42.33
C VAL A 823 -32.09 -37.76 42.37
N ASN A 824 -31.78 -39.05 42.30
CA ASN A 824 -30.44 -39.55 42.04
C ASN A 824 -30.42 -40.14 40.64
N PHE A 825 -29.52 -39.62 39.82
CA PHE A 825 -29.24 -40.08 38.48
C PHE A 825 -27.87 -40.76 38.48
N TYR A 826 -27.76 -41.91 37.83
CA TYR A 826 -26.47 -42.54 37.54
C TYR A 826 -26.48 -43.06 36.11
N MET A 827 -25.39 -42.84 35.38
CA MET A 827 -25.15 -43.36 34.04
C MET A 827 -23.76 -43.97 34.00
N ASN A 828 -23.66 -45.15 33.40
CA ASN A 828 -22.40 -45.86 33.23
C ASN A 828 -22.34 -46.50 31.82
N TYR A 829 -21.20 -46.34 31.16
CA TYR A 829 -20.85 -46.95 29.89
C TYR A 829 -19.32 -47.16 29.84
N PRO A 830 -18.80 -48.33 29.44
CA PRO A 830 -19.53 -49.56 29.27
C PRO A 830 -19.97 -50.14 30.64
N ASP A 831 -21.18 -50.68 30.72
CA ASP A 831 -21.68 -51.43 31.88
C ASP A 831 -21.91 -52.90 31.47
N THR A 832 -21.11 -53.81 32.02
CA THR A 832 -21.19 -55.25 31.75
C THR A 832 -21.99 -56.03 32.80
N THR A 833 -22.71 -55.35 33.70
CA THR A 833 -23.47 -56.01 34.78
C THR A 833 -24.62 -56.87 34.27
N GLN A 834 -25.15 -56.60 33.08
CA GLN A 834 -26.20 -57.37 32.44
C GLN A 834 -25.77 -57.87 31.06
N SER A 835 -25.87 -59.19 30.82
CA SER A 835 -25.49 -59.79 29.54
C SER A 835 -26.32 -59.25 28.38
N GLY A 836 -25.66 -58.77 27.32
CA GLY A 836 -26.31 -58.27 26.10
C GLY A 836 -26.62 -56.77 26.10
N TYR A 837 -26.20 -56.03 27.14
CA TYR A 837 -26.24 -54.57 27.17
C TYR A 837 -24.86 -54.05 27.58
N ASN A 838 -24.49 -52.86 27.11
CA ASN A 838 -23.22 -52.21 27.44
C ASN A 838 -23.42 -50.80 28.00
N ALA A 839 -24.64 -50.30 28.18
CA ALA A 839 -24.94 -49.02 28.81
C ALA A 839 -26.00 -49.22 29.90
N ARG A 840 -25.85 -48.50 31.01
CA ARG A 840 -26.86 -48.46 32.08
C ARG A 840 -27.11 -47.03 32.51
N LEU A 841 -28.39 -46.67 32.62
CA LEU A 841 -28.86 -45.43 33.22
C LEU A 841 -29.88 -45.78 34.30
N THR A 842 -29.72 -45.24 35.49
CA THR A 842 -30.67 -45.39 36.59
C THR A 842 -31.11 -44.04 37.10
N LEU A 843 -32.42 -43.87 37.26
CA LEU A 843 -33.03 -42.70 37.86
C LEU A 843 -33.85 -43.16 39.07
N GLY A 844 -33.49 -42.70 40.25
CA GLY A 844 -34.25 -42.90 41.49
C GLY A 844 -34.77 -41.58 42.01
N SER A 845 -35.99 -41.53 42.51
CA SER A 845 -36.56 -40.39 43.22
C SER A 845 -37.35 -40.92 44.41
N GLY A 846 -37.34 -40.19 45.52
CA GLY A 846 -37.98 -40.70 46.74
C GLY A 846 -38.13 -39.66 47.83
N SER A 847 -39.31 -39.60 48.43
CA SER A 847 -39.52 -38.90 49.70
C SER A 847 -40.61 -39.60 50.52
N GLU A 848 -40.62 -39.38 51.84
CA GLU A 848 -41.71 -39.88 52.70
C GLU A 848 -43.08 -39.31 52.30
N SER A 849 -43.12 -38.15 51.64
CA SER A 849 -44.37 -37.47 51.26
C SER A 849 -44.88 -37.80 49.86
N THR A 850 -44.01 -38.13 48.90
CA THR A 850 -44.38 -38.27 47.47
C THR A 850 -44.18 -39.69 46.92
N GLY A 851 -43.72 -40.64 47.75
CA GLY A 851 -43.41 -42.00 47.35
C GLY A 851 -42.07 -42.16 46.63
N ASN A 852 -41.79 -43.39 46.18
CA ASN A 852 -40.54 -43.79 45.53
C ASN A 852 -40.76 -44.15 44.06
N PHE A 853 -39.88 -43.63 43.21
CA PHE A 853 -39.75 -43.97 41.81
C PHE A 853 -38.35 -44.50 41.55
N SER A 854 -38.25 -45.59 40.82
CA SER A 854 -36.96 -46.10 40.34
C SER A 854 -37.12 -46.57 38.91
N SER A 855 -36.26 -46.08 38.02
CA SER A 855 -36.19 -46.47 36.63
C SER A 855 -34.77 -46.92 36.30
N SER A 856 -34.64 -48.03 35.57
CA SER A 856 -33.38 -48.54 35.05
C SER A 856 -33.52 -48.78 33.57
N TRP A 857 -32.67 -48.13 32.79
CA TRP A 857 -32.54 -48.29 31.35
C TRP A 857 -31.23 -49.01 31.06
N TYR A 858 -31.31 -50.11 30.33
CA TYR A 858 -30.16 -50.84 29.81
C TYR A 858 -30.22 -50.80 28.29
N ALA A 859 -29.08 -50.51 27.66
CA ALA A 859 -28.99 -50.41 26.21
C ALA A 859 -27.71 -51.05 25.69
N ASP A 860 -27.78 -51.59 24.49
CA ASP A 860 -26.63 -52.04 23.70
C ASP A 860 -26.32 -50.96 22.68
N VAL A 861 -25.21 -50.26 22.87
CA VAL A 861 -24.72 -49.25 21.93
C VAL A 861 -23.75 -49.94 20.97
N VAL A 862 -24.16 -50.07 19.71
CA VAL A 862 -23.42 -50.80 18.66
C VAL A 862 -22.26 -49.97 18.14
N SER A 863 -22.49 -48.68 17.95
CA SER A 863 -21.48 -47.69 17.58
C SER A 863 -21.84 -46.34 18.21
N LEU A 864 -20.85 -45.55 18.61
CA LEU A 864 -21.05 -44.18 19.08
C LEU A 864 -20.86 -43.14 17.97
N ILE A 865 -20.06 -43.48 16.93
CA ILE A 865 -19.72 -42.56 15.85
C ILE A 865 -19.76 -43.30 14.50
N PRO A 866 -20.87 -43.23 13.75
CA PRO A 866 -22.15 -42.60 14.10
C PRO A 866 -22.87 -43.37 15.21
N PHE A 867 -23.76 -42.69 15.96
CA PHE A 867 -24.52 -43.31 17.04
C PHE A 867 -25.53 -44.33 16.50
N GLU A 868 -25.34 -45.59 16.84
CA GLU A 868 -26.21 -46.71 16.53
C GLU A 868 -26.61 -47.43 17.82
N LEU A 869 -27.91 -47.38 18.13
CA LEU A 869 -28.50 -48.09 19.25
C LEU A 869 -28.97 -49.47 18.79
N GLY A 870 -28.58 -50.52 19.51
CA GLY A 870 -29.08 -51.88 19.37
C GLY A 870 -30.30 -52.12 20.26
N SER A 871 -30.33 -53.28 20.91
CA SER A 871 -31.42 -53.65 21.82
C SER A 871 -31.38 -52.81 23.10
N TYR A 872 -32.55 -52.38 23.59
CA TYR A 872 -32.66 -51.68 24.87
C TYR A 872 -33.86 -52.16 25.69
N THR A 873 -33.79 -52.00 27.00
CA THR A 873 -34.90 -52.21 27.93
C THR A 873 -34.94 -51.11 28.98
N LEU A 874 -36.14 -50.62 29.28
CA LEU A 874 -36.44 -49.67 30.34
C LEU A 874 -37.37 -50.37 31.33
N ASN A 875 -37.01 -50.41 32.59
CA ASN A 875 -37.86 -50.95 33.66
C ASN A 875 -38.03 -49.89 34.75
N SER A 876 -39.28 -49.53 35.03
CA SER A 876 -39.63 -48.52 36.02
C SER A 876 -40.59 -49.09 37.06
N THR A 877 -40.33 -48.80 38.32
CA THR A 877 -41.14 -49.21 39.46
C THR A 877 -41.60 -47.97 40.22
N LEU A 878 -42.89 -47.91 40.48
CA LEU A 878 -43.55 -46.89 41.30
C LEU A 878 -43.99 -47.55 42.61
N SER A 879 -43.65 -46.97 43.75
CA SER A 879 -44.12 -47.40 45.08
C SER A 879 -44.68 -46.20 45.82
N ASP A 880 -45.98 -46.22 46.08
CA ASP A 880 -46.73 -45.18 46.77
C ASP A 880 -46.49 -43.77 46.17
N MET A 881 -46.29 -43.72 44.85
CA MET A 881 -45.88 -42.50 44.16
C MET A 881 -47.07 -41.57 43.95
N GLU A 882 -46.96 -40.35 44.45
CA GLU A 882 -47.94 -39.29 44.20
C GLU A 882 -47.71 -38.69 42.81
N ILE A 883 -48.73 -38.79 41.96
CA ILE A 883 -48.77 -38.18 40.64
C ILE A 883 -49.83 -37.08 40.68
N ALA A 884 -49.37 -35.83 40.60
CA ALA A 884 -50.24 -34.70 40.37
C ALA A 884 -50.75 -34.72 38.92
N ILE A 885 -52.06 -34.60 38.74
CA ILE A 885 -52.73 -34.44 37.45
C ILE A 885 -53.13 -32.96 37.35
N PRO A 886 -52.41 -32.15 36.54
CA PRO A 886 -52.64 -30.71 36.45
C PRO A 886 -54.11 -30.37 36.22
N GLY A 887 -54.64 -29.47 37.04
CA GLY A 887 -56.03 -29.00 36.95
C GLY A 887 -57.10 -30.01 37.40
N MET A 888 -56.76 -31.27 37.70
CA MET A 888 -57.71 -32.31 38.09
C MET A 888 -57.51 -32.83 39.52
N GLY A 889 -56.29 -32.93 40.03
CA GLY A 889 -56.04 -33.42 41.39
C GLY A 889 -54.77 -34.25 41.51
N ALA A 890 -54.69 -35.19 42.44
CA ALA A 890 -53.52 -36.05 42.63
C ALA A 890 -53.93 -37.50 42.93
N VAL A 891 -53.14 -38.44 42.44
CA VAL A 891 -53.32 -39.88 42.68
C VAL A 891 -52.03 -40.50 43.20
N ILE A 892 -52.15 -41.36 44.20
CA ILE A 892 -51.04 -42.17 44.72
C ILE A 892 -51.14 -43.55 44.08
N CYS A 893 -50.05 -43.98 43.44
CA CYS A 893 -50.04 -45.21 42.66
C CYS A 893 -48.79 -46.05 42.89
N SER A 894 -48.95 -47.36 42.73
CA SER A 894 -47.86 -48.35 42.77
C SER A 894 -47.96 -49.27 41.57
N GLY A 895 -46.84 -49.62 40.95
CA GLY A 895 -46.86 -50.40 39.74
C GLY A 895 -45.50 -50.59 39.09
N GLY A 896 -45.51 -51.38 38.02
CA GLY A 896 -44.33 -51.61 37.18
C GLY A 896 -44.65 -51.25 35.74
N LEU A 897 -43.75 -50.49 35.12
CA LEU A 897 -43.76 -50.16 33.70
C LEU A 897 -42.48 -50.68 33.06
N SER A 898 -42.61 -51.23 31.86
CA SER A 898 -41.49 -51.76 31.10
C SER A 898 -41.60 -51.36 29.64
N SER A 899 -40.48 -51.08 29.01
CA SER A 899 -40.38 -50.86 27.58
C SER A 899 -39.14 -51.56 27.04
N SER A 900 -39.21 -52.04 25.81
CA SER A 900 -38.07 -52.61 25.10
C SER A 900 -38.19 -52.34 23.62
N GLY A 901 -37.07 -52.23 22.93
CA GLY A 901 -37.01 -52.07 21.48
C GLY A 901 -35.65 -52.46 20.92
N ASN A 902 -35.53 -52.44 19.61
CA ASN A 902 -34.29 -52.75 18.89
C ASN A 902 -33.98 -51.62 17.91
N GLY A 903 -33.09 -50.72 18.31
CA GLY A 903 -32.80 -49.48 17.61
C GLY A 903 -33.88 -48.40 17.76
N LEU A 904 -33.61 -47.23 17.16
CA LEU A 904 -34.48 -46.06 17.23
C LEU A 904 -35.53 -45.99 16.10
N GLU A 905 -35.48 -46.92 15.14
CA GLU A 905 -36.39 -46.95 13.98
C GLU A 905 -37.75 -47.56 14.32
N GLU A 906 -37.82 -48.43 15.32
CA GLU A 906 -39.05 -49.04 15.80
C GLU A 906 -39.66 -48.21 16.94
N ARG A 907 -40.99 -48.03 16.95
CA ARG A 907 -41.67 -47.36 18.05
C ARG A 907 -41.61 -48.23 19.31
N PRO A 908 -41.11 -47.71 20.44
CA PRO A 908 -41.14 -48.46 21.70
C PRO A 908 -42.58 -48.72 22.13
N VAL A 909 -42.85 -49.89 22.71
CA VAL A 909 -44.09 -50.14 23.46
C VAL A 909 -43.81 -49.96 24.94
N LEU A 910 -44.55 -49.09 25.62
CA LEU A 910 -44.56 -48.95 27.08
C LEU A 910 -45.71 -49.78 27.65
N SER A 911 -45.37 -50.84 28.37
CA SER A 911 -46.34 -51.80 28.90
C SER A 911 -46.19 -52.02 30.40
N GLY A 912 -47.29 -52.26 31.11
CA GLY A 912 -47.21 -52.51 32.54
C GLY A 912 -48.54 -52.48 33.28
N GLN A 913 -48.45 -52.54 34.60
CA GLN A 913 -49.61 -52.50 35.50
C GLN A 913 -49.42 -51.40 36.54
N ILE A 914 -50.41 -50.52 36.66
CA ILE A 914 -50.47 -49.45 37.65
C ILE A 914 -51.68 -49.68 38.55
N LYS A 915 -51.44 -49.75 39.85
CA LYS A 915 -52.49 -49.78 40.87
C LYS A 915 -52.62 -48.40 41.50
N ILE A 916 -53.79 -47.80 41.41
CA ILE A 916 -54.13 -46.60 42.16
C ILE A 916 -54.49 -47.04 43.58
N LEU A 917 -53.77 -46.51 44.57
CA LEU A 917 -53.94 -46.82 45.98
C LEU A 917 -54.92 -45.86 46.64
N GLU A 918 -54.72 -44.56 46.42
CA GLU A 918 -55.61 -43.50 46.88
C GLU A 918 -55.52 -42.30 45.92
N GLY A 919 -56.46 -41.38 45.99
CA GLY A 919 -56.37 -40.14 45.22
C GLY A 919 -57.66 -39.35 45.21
N ALA A 920 -57.57 -38.09 44.80
CA ALA A 920 -58.74 -37.26 44.56
C ALA A 920 -58.63 -36.61 43.18
N VAL A 921 -59.64 -36.81 42.35
CA VAL A 921 -59.73 -36.30 40.99
C VAL A 921 -61.01 -35.47 40.87
N GLY A 922 -60.91 -34.29 40.27
CA GLY A 922 -62.02 -33.38 39.99
C GLY A 922 -62.18 -33.13 38.50
N ILE A 923 -63.00 -32.14 38.17
CA ILE A 923 -63.19 -31.69 36.78
C ILE A 923 -62.04 -30.74 36.43
N PRO A 924 -61.35 -30.92 35.28
CA PRO A 924 -60.30 -30.02 34.85
C PRO A 924 -60.84 -28.60 34.75
N GLN A 925 -60.21 -27.65 35.44
CA GLN A 925 -60.45 -26.24 35.14
C GLN A 925 -59.95 -25.95 33.73
N PRO A 926 -60.67 -25.16 32.91
CA PRO A 926 -60.17 -24.74 31.61
C PRO A 926 -58.94 -23.85 31.85
N VAL A 927 -57.76 -24.47 31.83
CA VAL A 927 -56.50 -23.75 31.75
C VAL A 927 -56.45 -23.11 30.37
N SER A 928 -56.39 -21.78 30.33
CA SER A 928 -56.05 -21.01 29.14
C SER A 928 -54.58 -21.23 28.78
N SER A 929 -54.22 -22.48 28.47
CA SER A 929 -52.95 -22.82 27.86
C SER A 929 -53.07 -22.58 26.36
N SER A 930 -52.30 -21.60 25.90
CA SER A 930 -51.96 -21.39 24.50
C SER A 930 -51.85 -22.71 23.74
N SER A 931 -52.61 -22.82 22.66
CA SER A 931 -52.54 -23.89 21.67
C SER A 931 -51.11 -24.11 21.18
N SER A 932 -50.40 -25.09 21.75
CA SER A 932 -49.43 -25.85 20.99
C SER A 932 -50.19 -26.96 20.27
N SER A 933 -50.45 -26.75 18.99
CA SER A 933 -50.95 -27.75 18.05
C SER A 933 -49.89 -28.82 17.81
N GLY A 934 -49.58 -29.60 18.85
CA GLY A 934 -48.88 -30.87 18.70
C GLY A 934 -49.91 -31.91 18.26
N SER A 935 -49.70 -32.50 17.09
CA SER A 935 -50.42 -33.71 16.65
C SER A 935 -50.45 -34.72 17.81
N GLY A 936 -51.61 -35.29 18.13
CA GLY A 936 -51.82 -36.26 19.21
C GLY A 936 -51.08 -37.60 19.06
N GLU A 937 -50.01 -37.63 18.26
CA GLU A 937 -49.17 -38.78 18.00
C GLU A 937 -48.08 -38.89 19.07
N LEU A 938 -48.21 -39.86 19.98
CA LEU A 938 -47.17 -40.17 20.98
C LEU A 938 -45.98 -40.86 20.30
N PRO A 939 -44.72 -40.59 20.68
CA PRO A 939 -43.53 -41.20 20.07
C PRO A 939 -43.35 -42.69 20.42
N PHE A 940 -44.22 -43.26 21.26
CA PHE A 940 -44.25 -44.64 21.70
C PHE A 940 -45.70 -45.15 21.73
N ASP A 941 -45.86 -46.46 21.67
CA ASP A 941 -47.15 -47.12 21.83
C ASP A 941 -47.39 -47.50 23.30
N LEU A 942 -48.63 -47.41 23.76
CA LEU A 942 -49.02 -47.69 25.15
C LEU A 942 -49.71 -49.07 25.27
N SER A 943 -49.49 -49.74 26.39
CA SER A 943 -50.24 -50.94 26.80
C SER A 943 -50.22 -51.09 28.33
N ILE A 944 -50.97 -50.23 29.02
CA ILE A 944 -50.94 -50.10 30.48
C ILE A 944 -52.29 -50.53 31.07
N ASP A 945 -52.27 -51.49 31.98
CA ASP A 945 -53.44 -51.89 32.78
C ASP A 945 -53.46 -51.06 34.08
N VAL A 946 -54.53 -50.29 34.29
CA VAL A 946 -54.73 -49.44 35.47
C VAL A 946 -55.89 -49.98 36.31
N ALA A 947 -55.67 -50.21 37.60
CA ALA A 947 -56.71 -50.71 38.51
C ALA A 947 -56.73 -49.95 39.84
N GLY A 948 -57.92 -49.70 40.38
CA GLY A 948 -58.12 -49.11 41.72
C GLY A 948 -59.29 -49.78 42.42
N THR A 949 -59.13 -50.18 43.68
CA THR A 949 -60.11 -51.02 44.41
C THR A 949 -60.84 -50.30 45.55
N GLY A 950 -60.69 -48.98 45.69
CA GLY A 950 -61.22 -48.13 46.77
C GLY A 950 -60.30 -46.93 47.00
N ASP A 951 -60.72 -45.96 47.82
CA ASP A 951 -59.96 -44.75 48.21
C ASP A 951 -59.54 -43.78 47.07
N LEU A 952 -60.08 -43.98 45.87
CA LEU A 952 -60.02 -43.01 44.78
C LEU A 952 -61.32 -42.19 44.76
N TRP A 953 -61.23 -40.89 45.00
CA TRP A 953 -62.37 -40.00 45.14
C TRP A 953 -62.54 -39.11 43.91
N PHE A 954 -63.72 -39.12 43.30
CA PHE A 954 -64.16 -38.06 42.41
C PHE A 954 -64.82 -36.95 43.23
N ARG A 955 -64.15 -35.80 43.33
CA ARG A 955 -64.62 -34.65 44.13
C ARG A 955 -64.84 -33.42 43.27
N THR A 956 -66.07 -32.95 43.26
CA THR A 956 -66.48 -31.68 42.68
C THR A 956 -67.35 -30.92 43.68
N ASN A 957 -67.74 -29.70 43.34
CA ASN A 957 -68.70 -28.92 44.14
C ASN A 957 -70.10 -29.56 44.22
N PHE A 958 -70.41 -30.58 43.40
CA PHE A 958 -71.70 -31.27 43.36
C PHE A 958 -71.61 -32.79 43.52
N ALA A 959 -70.41 -33.38 43.59
CA ALA A 959 -70.23 -34.82 43.69
C ALA A 959 -69.06 -35.16 44.63
N ASP A 960 -69.25 -36.14 45.49
CA ASP A 960 -68.22 -36.70 46.36
C ASP A 960 -68.38 -38.23 46.32
N ILE A 961 -67.68 -38.86 45.38
CA ILE A 961 -67.89 -40.26 44.98
C ILE A 961 -66.59 -41.03 45.13
N GLU A 962 -66.58 -42.07 45.93
CA GLU A 962 -65.50 -43.05 45.94
C GLU A 962 -65.69 -44.03 44.78
N MET A 963 -64.63 -44.24 44.00
CA MET A 963 -64.63 -45.01 42.77
C MET A 963 -63.68 -46.20 42.87
N ALA A 964 -64.06 -47.30 42.23
CA ALA A 964 -63.19 -48.39 41.85
C ALA A 964 -63.12 -48.44 40.32
N LEU A 965 -61.94 -48.69 39.75
CA LEU A 965 -61.77 -48.73 38.30
C LEU A 965 -60.91 -49.90 37.86
N LYS A 966 -61.15 -50.34 36.63
CA LYS A 966 -60.28 -51.25 35.89
C LYS A 966 -60.27 -50.81 34.44
N LEU A 967 -59.17 -50.18 34.04
CA LEU A 967 -58.97 -49.55 32.74
C LEU A 967 -57.73 -50.16 32.06
N ARG A 968 -57.75 -50.21 30.74
CA ARG A 968 -56.61 -50.49 29.88
C ARG A 968 -56.40 -49.29 28.98
N ILE A 969 -55.22 -48.67 29.09
CA ILE A 969 -54.78 -47.55 28.28
C ILE A 969 -53.85 -48.11 27.21
N PHE A 970 -54.17 -47.90 25.94
CA PHE A 970 -53.36 -48.42 24.84
C PHE A 970 -53.42 -47.51 23.61
N THR A 971 -52.44 -47.65 22.72
CA THR A 971 -52.42 -46.87 21.47
C THR A 971 -53.20 -47.60 20.37
N LEU A 972 -54.09 -46.88 19.69
CA LEU A 972 -54.87 -47.34 18.53
C LEU A 972 -54.75 -46.27 17.43
N GLU A 973 -54.35 -46.66 16.21
CA GLU A 973 -54.13 -45.73 15.09
C GLU A 973 -53.20 -44.56 15.42
N ARG A 974 -52.17 -44.83 16.25
CA ARG A 974 -51.16 -43.87 16.73
C ARG A 974 -51.66 -42.81 17.72
N GLU A 975 -52.89 -42.95 18.20
CA GLU A 975 -53.47 -42.12 19.25
C GLU A 975 -53.81 -42.94 20.51
N PRO A 976 -53.68 -42.37 21.72
CA PRO A 976 -54.03 -43.07 22.96
C PRO A 976 -55.55 -43.25 23.09
N THR A 977 -56.00 -44.46 23.40
CA THR A 977 -57.40 -44.79 23.72
C THR A 977 -57.50 -45.55 25.05
N VAL A 978 -58.70 -45.59 25.63
CA VAL A 978 -58.98 -46.21 26.93
C VAL A 978 -60.16 -47.17 26.80
N ASN A 979 -60.08 -48.31 27.47
CA ASN A 979 -61.15 -49.31 27.56
C ASN A 979 -61.28 -49.81 29.00
N GLY A 980 -62.50 -50.05 29.48
CA GLY A 980 -62.72 -50.66 30.79
C GLY A 980 -63.97 -50.14 31.47
N TYR A 981 -63.95 -50.11 32.80
CA TYR A 981 -65.05 -49.57 33.58
C TYR A 981 -64.59 -48.86 34.84
N VAL A 982 -65.41 -47.90 35.27
CA VAL A 982 -65.35 -47.22 36.56
C VAL A 982 -66.66 -47.52 37.28
N SER A 983 -66.63 -47.80 38.58
CA SER A 983 -67.81 -48.09 39.39
C SER A 983 -67.78 -47.28 40.67
N ALA A 984 -68.91 -46.72 41.07
CA ALA A 984 -69.08 -46.03 42.34
C ALA A 984 -69.15 -47.07 43.46
N VAL A 985 -68.28 -46.96 44.45
CA VAL A 985 -68.27 -47.79 45.67
C VAL A 985 -69.29 -47.24 46.66
N ARG A 986 -69.25 -45.93 46.86
CA ARG A 986 -70.17 -45.13 47.68
C ARG A 986 -70.00 -43.67 47.30
N GLY A 987 -70.96 -42.83 47.67
CA GLY A 987 -70.82 -41.40 47.46
C GLY A 987 -72.15 -40.70 47.45
N ARG A 988 -72.08 -39.38 47.34
CA ARG A 988 -73.25 -38.53 47.18
C ARG A 988 -73.09 -37.60 45.99
N ILE A 989 -74.21 -37.30 45.35
CA ILE A 989 -74.34 -36.23 44.37
C ILE A 989 -75.34 -35.23 44.93
N THR A 990 -74.97 -33.95 44.96
CA THR A 990 -75.83 -32.87 45.42
C THR A 990 -76.57 -32.27 44.22
N LEU A 991 -77.86 -32.54 44.13
CA LEU A 991 -78.78 -32.01 43.11
C LEU A 991 -79.82 -31.14 43.80
N LEU A 992 -80.04 -29.92 43.33
CA LEU A 992 -81.03 -28.98 43.89
C LEU A 992 -80.91 -28.79 45.42
N GLN A 993 -79.68 -28.69 45.93
CA GLN A 993 -79.37 -28.56 47.37
C GLN A 993 -79.77 -29.79 48.23
N ARG A 994 -80.05 -30.93 47.61
CA ARG A 994 -80.30 -32.21 48.30
C ARG A 994 -79.24 -33.22 47.94
N ASP A 995 -78.79 -33.96 48.94
CA ASP A 995 -77.80 -35.02 48.76
C ASP A 995 -78.51 -36.33 48.37
N PHE A 996 -78.19 -36.83 47.19
CA PHE A 996 -78.56 -38.15 46.71
C PHE A 996 -77.43 -39.12 46.99
N GLN A 997 -77.70 -40.17 47.77
CA GLN A 997 -76.76 -41.24 48.04
C GLN A 997 -76.74 -42.20 46.85
N ILE A 998 -75.58 -42.42 46.25
CA ILE A 998 -75.45 -43.38 45.14
C ILE A 998 -75.61 -44.80 45.70
N THR A 999 -76.58 -45.53 45.17
CA THR A 999 -76.85 -46.93 45.53
C THR A 999 -76.20 -47.89 44.53
N GLU A 1000 -76.13 -47.51 43.26
CA GLU A 1000 -75.42 -48.23 42.20
C GLU A 1000 -74.86 -47.23 41.19
N GLY A 1001 -73.62 -47.39 40.73
CA GLY A 1001 -73.07 -46.52 39.69
C GLY A 1001 -71.98 -47.21 38.91
N ARG A 1002 -72.11 -47.25 37.58
CA ARG A 1002 -71.08 -47.78 36.67
C ARG A 1002 -70.99 -46.94 35.41
N VAL A 1003 -69.76 -46.66 35.01
CA VAL A 1003 -69.41 -46.07 33.72
C VAL A 1003 -68.61 -47.11 32.95
N ASN A 1004 -69.13 -47.57 31.82
CA ASN A 1004 -68.40 -48.44 30.90
C ASN A 1004 -67.75 -47.57 29.83
N ILE A 1005 -66.44 -47.76 29.61
CA ILE A 1005 -65.66 -47.03 28.61
C ILE A 1005 -65.33 -48.01 27.49
N ILE A 1006 -65.86 -47.76 26.31
CA ILE A 1006 -65.69 -48.60 25.12
C ILE A 1006 -64.60 -47.97 24.24
N GLN A 1007 -63.69 -48.81 23.76
CA GLN A 1007 -62.60 -48.38 22.87
C GLN A 1007 -63.12 -47.64 21.63
N GLY A 1008 -62.48 -46.53 21.29
CA GLY A 1008 -62.83 -45.64 20.18
C GLY A 1008 -61.96 -44.39 20.18
N ASN A 1009 -62.12 -43.55 19.16
CA ASN A 1009 -61.46 -42.25 19.07
C ASN A 1009 -62.48 -41.16 18.65
N PRO A 1010 -63.01 -40.36 19.58
CA PRO A 1010 -62.83 -40.45 21.04
C PRO A 1010 -63.50 -41.70 21.66
N PRO A 1011 -63.08 -42.15 22.86
CA PRO A 1011 -63.70 -43.29 23.53
C PRO A 1011 -65.16 -42.99 23.93
N VAL A 1012 -66.04 -43.98 23.79
CA VAL A 1012 -67.47 -43.84 24.12
C VAL A 1012 -67.72 -44.24 25.57
N MET A 1013 -68.33 -43.34 26.35
CA MET A 1013 -68.67 -43.57 27.76
C MET A 1013 -70.17 -43.82 27.93
N GLN A 1014 -70.53 -44.95 28.53
CA GLN A 1014 -71.90 -45.31 28.88
C GLN A 1014 -72.09 -45.28 30.39
N LEU A 1015 -72.97 -44.41 30.86
CA LEU A 1015 -73.29 -44.22 32.27
C LEU A 1015 -74.52 -45.05 32.64
N ASN A 1016 -74.50 -45.60 33.85
CA ASN A 1016 -75.65 -46.17 34.53
C ASN A 1016 -75.49 -45.91 36.04
N VAL A 1017 -76.20 -44.91 36.56
CA VAL A 1017 -76.09 -44.45 37.94
C VAL A 1017 -77.48 -44.35 38.55
N THR A 1018 -77.69 -45.03 39.68
CA THR A 1018 -78.87 -44.96 40.51
C THR A 1018 -78.50 -44.32 41.85
N ALA A 1019 -79.24 -43.29 42.25
CA ALA A 1019 -79.04 -42.62 43.53
C ALA A 1019 -80.37 -42.31 44.22
N GLU A 1020 -80.37 -42.24 45.54
CA GLU A 1020 -81.58 -42.08 46.35
C GLU A 1020 -81.43 -40.96 47.37
N THR A 1021 -82.50 -40.20 47.60
CA THR A 1021 -82.58 -39.24 48.70
C THR A 1021 -83.87 -39.43 49.47
N ARG A 1022 -83.84 -39.11 50.76
CA ARG A 1022 -85.00 -39.21 51.67
C ARG A 1022 -85.42 -37.80 52.04
N VAL A 1023 -86.61 -37.41 51.62
CA VAL A 1023 -87.20 -36.11 51.95
C VAL A 1023 -88.37 -36.35 52.89
N ARG A 1024 -88.31 -35.71 54.06
CA ARG A 1024 -89.45 -35.69 54.98
C ARG A 1024 -90.31 -34.46 54.69
N SER A 1025 -91.59 -34.63 54.41
CA SER A 1025 -92.48 -33.49 54.22
C SER A 1025 -92.58 -32.68 55.52
N VAL A 1026 -92.48 -31.35 55.39
CA VAL A 1026 -92.55 -30.43 56.54
C VAL A 1026 -93.95 -30.42 57.17
N ILE A 1027 -95.00 -30.73 56.40
CA ILE A 1027 -96.39 -30.71 56.89
C ILE A 1027 -96.80 -32.09 57.38
N SER A 1028 -96.84 -33.09 56.49
CA SER A 1028 -97.32 -34.43 56.83
C SER A 1028 -96.35 -35.24 57.69
N HIS A 1029 -95.08 -34.83 57.80
CA HIS A 1029 -94.00 -35.58 58.46
C HIS A 1029 -93.76 -36.99 57.87
N GLU A 1030 -94.34 -37.26 56.71
CA GLU A 1030 -94.18 -38.49 55.94
C GLU A 1030 -92.83 -38.50 55.22
N GLU A 1031 -92.22 -39.69 55.13
CA GLU A 1031 -90.93 -39.89 54.47
C GLU A 1031 -91.15 -40.32 53.01
N TYR A 1032 -90.54 -39.58 52.10
CA TYR A 1032 -90.54 -39.83 50.67
C TYR A 1032 -89.14 -40.24 50.22
N VAL A 1033 -89.03 -41.38 49.55
CA VAL A 1033 -87.77 -41.86 48.96
C VAL A 1033 -87.78 -41.51 47.49
N ILE A 1034 -86.89 -40.63 47.06
CA ILE A 1034 -86.75 -40.19 45.68
C ILE A 1034 -85.53 -40.87 45.08
N THR A 1035 -85.75 -41.70 44.06
CA THR A 1035 -84.71 -42.41 43.32
C THR A 1035 -84.52 -41.76 41.95
N ILE A 1036 -83.27 -41.36 41.65
CA ILE A 1036 -82.85 -40.90 40.33
C ILE A 1036 -82.08 -42.02 39.63
N VAL A 1037 -82.41 -42.29 38.37
CA VAL A 1037 -81.68 -43.21 37.50
C VAL A 1037 -81.21 -42.42 36.29
N ILE A 1038 -79.89 -42.42 36.07
CA ILE A 1038 -79.20 -41.77 34.96
C ILE A 1038 -78.58 -42.88 34.12
N SER A 1039 -79.03 -43.04 32.88
CA SER A 1039 -78.50 -44.06 31.97
C SER A 1039 -78.35 -43.56 30.54
N GLY A 1040 -77.33 -44.02 29.81
CA GLY A 1040 -77.13 -43.62 28.40
C GLY A 1040 -75.68 -43.27 28.09
N ASP A 1041 -75.43 -42.83 26.86
CA ASP A 1041 -74.14 -42.23 26.50
C ASP A 1041 -74.11 -40.74 26.89
N LEU A 1042 -72.93 -40.13 26.95
CA LEU A 1042 -72.77 -38.72 27.35
C LEU A 1042 -73.48 -37.72 26.41
N GLU A 1043 -73.78 -38.11 25.16
CA GLU A 1043 -74.45 -37.26 24.18
C GLU A 1043 -75.99 -37.38 24.28
N ASN A 1044 -76.51 -38.49 24.80
CA ASN A 1044 -77.91 -38.85 24.91
C ASN A 1044 -78.20 -39.51 26.28
N LEU A 1045 -78.05 -38.74 27.37
CA LEU A 1045 -78.36 -39.18 28.73
C LEU A 1045 -79.89 -39.22 28.97
N ASP A 1046 -80.40 -40.37 29.40
CA ASP A 1046 -81.76 -40.54 29.92
C ASP A 1046 -81.76 -40.41 31.45
N ILE A 1047 -82.46 -39.40 31.96
CA ILE A 1047 -82.56 -39.12 33.40
C ILE A 1047 -84.01 -39.30 33.82
N SER A 1048 -84.25 -40.32 34.64
CA SER A 1048 -85.58 -40.60 35.19
C SER A 1048 -85.60 -40.37 36.71
N LEU A 1049 -86.66 -39.73 37.18
CA LEU A 1049 -86.92 -39.47 38.60
C LEU A 1049 -88.16 -40.25 39.00
N SER A 1050 -88.04 -41.03 40.08
CA SER A 1050 -89.16 -41.76 40.67
C SER A 1050 -89.19 -41.50 42.17
N CYS A 1051 -90.38 -41.51 42.76
CA CYS A 1051 -90.55 -41.26 44.19
C CYS A 1051 -91.57 -42.23 44.77
N GLN A 1052 -91.22 -42.83 45.90
CA GLN A 1052 -92.07 -43.71 46.67
C GLN A 1052 -92.42 -43.03 48.00
N GLY A 1053 -93.69 -42.68 48.15
CA GLY A 1053 -94.26 -42.16 49.39
C GLY A 1053 -95.09 -43.23 50.13
N PRO A 1054 -95.67 -42.90 51.30
CA PRO A 1054 -96.42 -43.86 52.11
C PRO A 1054 -97.69 -44.41 51.44
N SER A 1055 -98.25 -43.67 50.48
CA SER A 1055 -99.50 -44.01 49.76
C SER A 1055 -99.27 -44.57 48.35
N GLY A 1056 -98.03 -44.73 47.90
CA GLY A 1056 -97.67 -45.26 46.58
C GLY A 1056 -96.70 -44.35 45.80
N LEU A 1057 -96.69 -44.52 44.47
CA LEU A 1057 -95.87 -43.72 43.56
C LEU A 1057 -96.38 -42.27 43.49
N VAL A 1058 -95.47 -41.32 43.57
CA VAL A 1058 -95.74 -39.87 43.60
C VAL A 1058 -95.60 -39.26 42.21
N ALA A 1059 -96.44 -38.28 41.87
CA ALA A 1059 -96.41 -37.59 40.58
C ALA A 1059 -95.16 -36.72 40.42
N GLN A 1060 -94.64 -36.58 39.19
CA GLN A 1060 -93.35 -35.91 38.92
C GLN A 1060 -93.29 -34.45 39.39
N GLU A 1061 -94.42 -33.73 39.36
CA GLU A 1061 -94.56 -32.36 39.86
C GLU A 1061 -94.36 -32.28 41.39
N ASP A 1062 -94.89 -33.25 42.13
CA ASP A 1062 -94.68 -33.37 43.58
C ASP A 1062 -93.22 -33.72 43.91
N ILE A 1063 -92.55 -34.53 43.09
CA ILE A 1063 -91.12 -34.89 43.27
C ILE A 1063 -90.24 -33.64 43.23
N LEU A 1064 -90.42 -32.78 42.22
CA LEU A 1064 -89.63 -31.55 42.08
C LEU A 1064 -89.90 -30.56 43.23
N THR A 1065 -91.16 -30.45 43.66
CA THR A 1065 -91.56 -29.58 44.78
C THR A 1065 -91.02 -30.08 46.11
N LEU A 1066 -91.01 -31.41 46.32
CA LEU A 1066 -90.38 -32.05 47.47
C LEU A 1066 -88.87 -31.80 47.50
N LEU A 1067 -88.18 -31.89 46.36
CA LEU A 1067 -86.74 -31.60 46.28
C LEU A 1067 -86.43 -30.12 46.55
N ALA A 1068 -87.22 -29.20 46.00
CA ALA A 1068 -86.97 -27.76 46.08
C ALA A 1068 -87.34 -27.14 47.43
N VAL A 1069 -88.49 -27.47 48.01
CA VAL A 1069 -89.04 -26.80 49.21
C VAL A 1069 -89.46 -27.78 50.32
N GLY A 1070 -89.32 -29.09 50.13
CA GLY A 1070 -89.67 -30.10 51.15
C GLY A 1070 -91.17 -30.31 51.36
N LEU A 1071 -92.00 -29.94 50.37
CA LEU A 1071 -93.46 -30.05 50.39
C LEU A 1071 -93.97 -30.69 49.09
N THR A 1072 -95.04 -31.48 49.15
CA THR A 1072 -95.78 -31.89 47.95
C THR A 1072 -96.55 -30.69 47.36
N TYR A 1073 -96.84 -30.72 46.05
CA TYR A 1073 -97.63 -29.68 45.38
C TYR A 1073 -99.03 -29.57 45.97
N GLY A 1074 -99.63 -30.70 46.38
CA GLY A 1074 -100.91 -30.73 47.10
C GLY A 1074 -100.85 -30.06 48.48
N GLU A 1075 -99.77 -30.25 49.23
CA GLU A 1075 -99.52 -29.56 50.51
C GLU A 1075 -99.28 -28.05 50.33
N MET A 1076 -98.56 -27.68 49.27
CA MET A 1076 -98.32 -26.28 48.90
C MET A 1076 -99.63 -25.55 48.53
N GLN A 1077 -100.55 -26.22 47.82
CA GLN A 1077 -101.86 -25.64 47.48
C GLN A 1077 -102.83 -25.52 48.67
N GLN A 1078 -102.69 -26.35 49.71
CA GLN A 1078 -103.56 -26.32 50.88
C GLN A 1078 -103.18 -25.24 51.92
N MET A 1079 -101.98 -24.65 51.82
CA MET A 1079 -101.53 -23.56 52.69
C MET A 1079 -101.98 -22.18 52.21
N ASN A 1080 -103.21 -21.76 52.58
CA ASN A 1080 -103.68 -20.38 52.39
C ASN A 1080 -103.28 -19.46 53.56
N SER A 1081 -102.00 -19.06 53.65
CA SER A 1081 -101.55 -18.01 54.59
C SER A 1081 -100.50 -17.08 54.00
N SER A 1082 -100.79 -15.77 54.05
CA SER A 1082 -99.95 -14.66 53.57
C SER A 1082 -98.58 -14.51 54.24
N ALA A 1083 -98.31 -15.25 55.32
CA ALA A 1083 -97.03 -15.23 56.04
C ALA A 1083 -95.91 -16.07 55.38
N ILE A 1084 -96.25 -17.02 54.49
CA ILE A 1084 -95.27 -17.89 53.84
C ILE A 1084 -94.83 -17.33 52.48
N ARG A 1085 -95.56 -16.34 51.94
CA ARG A 1085 -95.14 -15.61 50.73
C ARG A 1085 -93.82 -14.88 50.94
N SER A 1086 -93.56 -14.33 52.13
CA SER A 1086 -92.29 -13.68 52.49
C SER A 1086 -91.14 -14.65 52.77
N GLU A 1087 -91.43 -15.87 53.25
CA GLU A 1087 -90.41 -16.91 53.45
C GLU A 1087 -90.04 -17.60 52.14
N VAL A 1088 -91.00 -17.83 51.24
CA VAL A 1088 -90.74 -18.29 49.87
C VAL A 1088 -90.05 -17.21 49.04
N GLU A 1089 -90.37 -15.91 49.23
CA GLU A 1089 -89.64 -14.79 48.60
C GLU A 1089 -88.20 -14.66 49.14
N ASN A 1090 -87.96 -14.85 50.45
CA ASN A 1090 -86.61 -14.85 51.02
C ASN A 1090 -85.80 -16.09 50.58
N VAL A 1091 -86.42 -17.27 50.49
CA VAL A 1091 -85.77 -18.49 49.95
C VAL A 1091 -85.52 -18.35 48.46
N ALA A 1092 -86.43 -17.76 47.68
CA ALA A 1092 -86.22 -17.45 46.26
C ALA A 1092 -85.15 -16.38 46.04
N GLN A 1093 -85.05 -15.35 46.90
CA GLN A 1093 -84.00 -14.32 46.85
C GLN A 1093 -82.62 -14.88 47.25
N THR A 1094 -82.57 -15.81 48.21
CA THR A 1094 -81.34 -16.49 48.62
C THR A 1094 -80.92 -17.58 47.60
N MET A 1095 -81.88 -18.27 46.98
CA MET A 1095 -81.63 -19.20 45.86
C MET A 1095 -81.22 -18.46 44.58
N LEU A 1096 -81.88 -17.37 44.19
CA LEU A 1096 -81.45 -16.57 43.03
C LEU A 1096 -80.09 -15.90 43.28
N GLY A 1097 -79.84 -15.36 44.48
CA GLY A 1097 -78.56 -14.77 44.84
C GLY A 1097 -77.40 -15.78 44.82
N SER A 1098 -77.65 -17.01 45.30
CA SER A 1098 -76.64 -18.08 45.27
C SER A 1098 -76.50 -18.77 43.91
N LEU A 1099 -77.54 -18.79 43.06
CA LEU A 1099 -77.47 -19.31 41.69
C LEU A 1099 -76.82 -18.29 40.72
N LEU A 1100 -77.07 -16.99 40.90
CA LEU A 1100 -76.42 -15.91 40.14
C LEU A 1100 -74.95 -15.74 40.56
N ALA A 1101 -74.64 -15.81 41.87
CA ALA A 1101 -73.26 -15.73 42.35
C ALA A 1101 -72.44 -17.00 42.05
N ARG A 1102 -73.05 -18.19 41.98
CA ARG A 1102 -72.34 -19.44 41.63
C ARG A 1102 -72.01 -19.55 40.15
N ASN A 1103 -72.87 -19.09 39.24
CA ASN A 1103 -72.59 -19.15 37.80
C ASN A 1103 -71.66 -18.03 37.33
N LEU A 1104 -71.68 -16.84 37.96
CA LEU A 1104 -70.81 -15.72 37.57
C LEU A 1104 -69.41 -15.77 38.19
N ARG A 1105 -69.16 -16.55 39.25
CA ARG A 1105 -67.78 -16.72 39.79
C ARG A 1105 -66.89 -17.55 38.86
N HIS A 1106 -67.47 -18.41 38.03
CA HIS A 1106 -66.71 -19.38 37.23
C HIS A 1106 -66.26 -18.84 35.86
N GLU A 1107 -66.97 -17.88 35.25
CA GLU A 1107 -66.56 -17.31 33.95
C GLU A 1107 -65.53 -16.18 34.05
N ILE A 1108 -65.33 -15.56 35.24
CA ILE A 1108 -64.55 -14.32 35.38
C ILE A 1108 -63.19 -14.55 36.08
N GLY A 1109 -62.93 -15.75 36.62
CA GLY A 1109 -61.63 -16.15 37.18
C GLY A 1109 -61.17 -15.32 38.38
N LEU A 1110 -62.09 -14.99 39.30
CA LEU A 1110 -61.86 -14.19 40.51
C LEU A 1110 -62.03 -15.07 41.76
N ASP A 1111 -61.13 -14.95 42.74
CA ASP A 1111 -61.13 -15.80 43.94
C ASP A 1111 -62.20 -15.38 44.95
N THR A 1112 -62.58 -14.11 44.98
CA THR A 1112 -63.65 -13.55 45.81
C THR A 1112 -64.59 -12.72 44.94
N PHE A 1113 -65.88 -13.00 44.96
CA PHE A 1113 -66.91 -12.20 44.30
C PHE A 1113 -68.19 -12.28 45.14
N GLU A 1114 -68.52 -11.19 45.82
CA GLU A 1114 -69.67 -11.09 46.72
C GLU A 1114 -70.49 -9.84 46.38
N ILE A 1115 -71.81 -10.02 46.25
CA ILE A 1115 -72.78 -8.94 46.08
C ILE A 1115 -73.74 -9.00 47.27
N SER A 1116 -73.70 -7.97 48.14
CA SER A 1116 -74.58 -7.87 49.30
C SER A 1116 -75.57 -6.71 49.10
N PRO A 1117 -76.82 -6.99 48.66
CA PRO A 1117 -77.86 -5.97 48.58
C PRO A 1117 -78.46 -5.72 49.97
N GLU A 1118 -78.39 -4.48 50.47
CA GLU A 1118 -78.98 -4.09 51.75
C GLU A 1118 -80.25 -3.27 51.50
N LEU A 1119 -81.41 -3.95 51.44
CA LEU A 1119 -82.68 -3.36 50.99
C LEU A 1119 -83.54 -2.77 52.13
N LEU A 1120 -82.98 -2.56 53.32
CA LEU A 1120 -83.72 -2.10 54.52
C LEU A 1120 -83.07 -0.89 55.23
N SER A 1121 -82.38 -0.03 54.49
CA SER A 1121 -82.06 1.34 54.89
C SER A 1121 -82.77 2.34 53.96
N ASP A 1122 -83.06 3.56 54.43
CA ASP A 1122 -83.73 4.61 53.63
C ASP A 1122 -82.95 5.03 52.36
N THR A 1123 -81.76 4.47 52.15
CA THR A 1123 -80.96 4.50 50.93
C THR A 1123 -80.63 3.07 50.51
N THR A 1124 -80.94 2.71 49.26
CA THR A 1124 -80.53 1.44 48.65
C THR A 1124 -79.02 1.42 48.45
N SER A 1125 -78.28 0.60 49.21
CA SER A 1125 -76.84 0.35 49.02
C SER A 1125 -76.61 -1.06 48.45
N LEU A 1126 -75.65 -1.17 47.53
CA LEU A 1126 -75.26 -2.44 46.92
C LEU A 1126 -73.76 -2.56 47.05
N VAL A 1127 -73.31 -3.30 48.06
CA VAL A 1127 -71.88 -3.47 48.31
C VAL A 1127 -71.36 -4.62 47.44
N LEU A 1128 -70.46 -4.26 46.52
CA LEU A 1128 -69.73 -5.17 45.66
C LEU A 1128 -68.32 -5.39 46.24
N ASN A 1129 -67.93 -6.65 46.43
CA ASN A 1129 -66.59 -7.03 46.85
C ASN A 1129 -65.99 -8.05 45.87
N VAL A 1130 -64.81 -7.74 45.34
CA VAL A 1130 -64.13 -8.56 44.34
C VAL A 1130 -62.66 -8.73 44.73
N GLY A 1131 -62.10 -9.94 44.65
CA GLY A 1131 -60.69 -10.17 44.95
C GLY A 1131 -60.06 -11.36 44.23
N LYS A 1132 -58.75 -11.35 44.06
CA LYS A 1132 -57.96 -12.37 43.36
C LYS A 1132 -56.53 -12.46 43.88
N TYR A 1133 -56.01 -13.67 44.02
CA TYR A 1133 -54.59 -13.96 44.15
C TYR A 1133 -53.92 -13.79 42.79
N VAL A 1134 -53.09 -12.77 42.66
CA VAL A 1134 -52.33 -12.49 41.43
C VAL A 1134 -51.02 -13.30 41.43
N LEU A 1135 -50.52 -13.62 42.62
CA LEU A 1135 -49.41 -14.55 42.89
C LEU A 1135 -49.79 -15.39 44.13
N PRO A 1136 -49.13 -16.54 44.38
CA PRO A 1136 -49.39 -17.36 45.58
C PRO A 1136 -49.36 -16.55 46.89
N ASP A 1137 -48.51 -15.51 46.91
CA ASP A 1137 -48.27 -14.68 48.08
C ASP A 1137 -48.86 -13.26 47.94
N LEU A 1138 -49.61 -12.94 46.88
CA LEU A 1138 -50.15 -11.60 46.62
C LEU A 1138 -51.67 -11.63 46.34
N TYR A 1139 -52.46 -11.16 47.29
CA TYR A 1139 -53.92 -11.03 47.18
C TYR A 1139 -54.34 -9.58 46.95
N VAL A 1140 -55.16 -9.33 45.93
CA VAL A 1140 -55.68 -8.00 45.60
C VAL A 1140 -57.20 -8.02 45.72
N SER A 1141 -57.79 -7.03 46.37
CA SER A 1141 -59.24 -6.88 46.50
C SER A 1141 -59.74 -5.45 46.29
N TYR A 1142 -60.97 -5.32 45.81
CA TYR A 1142 -61.67 -4.08 45.54
C TYR A 1142 -63.08 -4.15 46.16
N LYS A 1143 -63.39 -3.17 47.02
CA LYS A 1143 -64.69 -3.07 47.69
C LYS A 1143 -65.33 -1.71 47.40
N ASP A 1144 -66.55 -1.73 46.90
CA ASP A 1144 -67.27 -0.53 46.48
C ASP A 1144 -68.77 -0.62 46.77
N ASP A 1145 -69.41 0.52 47.05
CA ASP A 1145 -70.88 0.60 47.13
C ASP A 1145 -71.38 1.26 45.86
N VAL A 1146 -71.99 0.46 44.99
CA VAL A 1146 -72.33 0.83 43.60
C VAL A 1146 -73.32 1.99 43.53
N PHE A 1147 -74.00 2.32 44.64
CA PHE A 1147 -74.97 3.41 44.73
C PHE A 1147 -74.51 4.61 45.58
N SER A 1148 -73.33 4.56 46.20
CA SER A 1148 -72.73 5.70 46.90
C SER A 1148 -71.87 6.55 45.95
N ALA A 1149 -71.80 7.86 46.20
CA ALA A 1149 -70.84 8.73 45.51
C ALA A 1149 -69.42 8.66 46.11
N ASP A 1150 -69.26 7.91 47.21
CA ASP A 1150 -67.97 7.72 47.86
C ASP A 1150 -67.10 6.73 47.06
N PRO A 1151 -65.86 7.09 46.71
CA PRO A 1151 -64.96 6.22 45.96
C PRO A 1151 -64.58 4.91 46.70
N GLY A 1152 -64.62 3.81 45.95
CA GLY A 1152 -64.25 2.46 46.41
C GLY A 1152 -62.82 2.33 46.95
N THR A 1153 -62.60 1.26 47.72
CA THR A 1153 -61.33 0.97 48.41
C THR A 1153 -60.62 -0.21 47.75
N VAL A 1154 -59.35 -0.04 47.39
CA VAL A 1154 -58.47 -1.13 46.91
C VAL A 1154 -57.58 -1.58 48.07
N SER A 1155 -57.48 -2.89 48.31
CA SER A 1155 -56.53 -3.49 49.25
C SER A 1155 -55.62 -4.48 48.54
N VAL A 1156 -54.33 -4.46 48.88
CA VAL A 1156 -53.30 -5.39 48.41
C VAL A 1156 -52.60 -5.99 49.62
N GLN A 1157 -52.63 -7.32 49.73
CA GLN A 1157 -51.98 -8.07 50.79
C GLN A 1157 -50.85 -8.92 50.21
N TYR A 1158 -49.64 -8.77 50.75
CA TYR A 1158 -48.48 -9.58 50.40
C TYR A 1158 -48.02 -10.41 51.61
N LEU A 1159 -48.06 -11.73 51.49
CA LEU A 1159 -47.60 -12.66 52.52
C LEU A 1159 -46.11 -12.94 52.36
N PHE A 1160 -45.30 -12.59 53.37
CA PHE A 1160 -43.89 -13.00 53.41
C PHE A 1160 -43.73 -14.37 54.07
N SER A 1161 -44.60 -14.70 55.02
CA SER A 1161 -44.75 -16.01 55.66
C SER A 1161 -46.14 -16.11 56.32
N PRO A 1162 -46.61 -17.29 56.77
CA PRO A 1162 -47.92 -17.43 57.41
C PRO A 1162 -48.15 -16.54 58.64
N ASP A 1163 -47.08 -16.14 59.33
CA ASP A 1163 -47.14 -15.30 60.54
C ASP A 1163 -46.70 -13.85 60.28
N PHE A 1164 -46.36 -13.47 59.04
CA PHE A 1164 -45.91 -12.12 58.67
C PHE A 1164 -46.42 -11.70 57.29
N TYR A 1165 -47.27 -10.68 57.24
CA TYR A 1165 -47.79 -10.10 55.99
C TYR A 1165 -47.86 -8.58 56.05
N ALA A 1166 -47.76 -7.94 54.88
CA ALA A 1166 -48.03 -6.52 54.73
C ALA A 1166 -49.35 -6.33 53.98
N GLU A 1167 -50.18 -5.39 54.45
CA GLU A 1167 -51.41 -4.99 53.79
C GLU A 1167 -51.34 -3.50 53.45
N GLY A 1168 -51.42 -3.18 52.17
CA GLY A 1168 -51.54 -1.82 51.66
C GLY A 1168 -52.99 -1.55 51.25
N THR A 1169 -53.63 -0.58 51.88
CA THR A 1169 -54.96 -0.10 51.50
C THR A 1169 -54.86 1.30 50.91
N SER A 1170 -55.64 1.56 49.85
CA SER A 1170 -55.72 2.88 49.24
C SER A 1170 -57.17 3.23 48.96
N ARG A 1171 -57.62 4.34 49.53
CA ARG A 1171 -58.92 4.95 49.24
C ARG A 1171 -58.71 6.18 48.36
N THR A 1172 -59.34 6.19 47.20
CA THR A 1172 -59.32 7.35 46.31
C THR A 1172 -60.17 8.44 46.96
N THR A 1173 -59.81 9.73 46.90
CA THR A 1173 -60.72 10.82 47.29
C THR A 1173 -61.24 11.54 46.04
N MET A 1174 -62.41 12.20 46.08
CA MET A 1174 -62.95 12.95 44.92
C MET A 1174 -62.02 14.06 44.37
N HIS A 1175 -60.91 14.37 45.06
CA HIS A 1175 -59.87 15.31 44.61
C HIS A 1175 -58.60 14.65 44.06
N GLY A 1176 -58.59 13.33 43.83
CA GLY A 1176 -57.47 12.63 43.19
C GLY A 1176 -56.23 12.42 44.06
N TYR A 1177 -56.31 12.69 45.36
CA TYR A 1177 -55.27 12.32 46.32
C TYR A 1177 -55.58 10.91 46.85
N LEU A 1178 -54.63 9.99 46.69
CA LEU A 1178 -54.64 8.67 47.31
C LEU A 1178 -54.10 8.84 48.73
N GLU A 1179 -54.82 8.34 49.74
CA GLU A 1179 -54.27 8.12 51.08
C GLU A 1179 -53.84 6.65 51.18
N PRO A 1180 -52.60 6.29 50.82
CA PRO A 1180 -52.11 4.94 51.03
C PRO A 1180 -51.79 4.74 52.51
N THR A 1181 -52.40 3.73 53.12
CA THR A 1181 -52.03 3.21 54.43
C THR A 1181 -51.40 1.83 54.25
N VAL A 1182 -50.20 1.63 54.80
CA VAL A 1182 -49.54 0.33 54.82
C VAL A 1182 -49.46 -0.13 56.26
N GLU A 1183 -50.05 -1.29 56.52
CA GLU A 1183 -50.04 -1.97 57.81
C GLU A 1183 -49.18 -3.23 57.71
N LEU A 1184 -48.30 -3.41 58.69
CA LEU A 1184 -47.47 -4.62 58.82
C LEU A 1184 -48.05 -5.46 59.95
N HIS A 1185 -48.52 -6.65 59.60
CA HIS A 1185 -49.13 -7.60 60.52
C HIS A 1185 -48.13 -8.73 60.78
N TYR A 1186 -47.75 -8.90 62.04
CA TYR A 1186 -46.90 -10.00 62.48
C TYR A 1186 -47.49 -10.64 63.73
N THR A 1187 -47.45 -11.97 63.78
CA THR A 1187 -47.88 -12.75 64.94
C THR A 1187 -46.65 -13.32 65.65
N ILE A 1188 -46.34 -12.82 66.86
CA ILE A 1188 -45.30 -13.43 67.71
C ILE A 1188 -45.95 -14.57 68.50
N ARG A 1189 -45.61 -15.83 68.17
CA ARG A 1189 -45.97 -17.00 68.98
C ARG A 1189 -44.91 -17.17 70.09
N TYR A 1190 -45.32 -17.12 71.36
CA TYR A 1190 -44.48 -17.45 72.52
C TYR A 1190 -44.56 -18.94 72.87
#